data_AF-A0A7G7XCR0-F1
#
_entry.id   AF-A0A7G7XCR0-F1
#
_cell.length_a   1.000
_cell.length_b   1.000
_cell.length_c   1.000
_cell.angle_alpha   90.00
_cell.angle_beta   90.00
_cell.angle_gamma   90.00
#
_symmetry.space_group_name_H-M   'P 1'
#
loop_
_entity.id
_entity.type
_entity.pdbx_description
1 polymer ?
#
loop_
_entity_poly.entity_id
_entity_poly.type
_entity_poly.pdbx_seq_one_letter_code
_entity_poly.pdbx_strand_id
1 'polypeptide(L)'
;MSSLPSTPRVPSEKSLSRLLLELLWQLCALLVPIFFVTLLPPALALAVVLGCAAGMALAARLGWLRTARAMARLMISAAFGLGFSLGRALPAYWDIAAAFASIVAGLAAVSHLERRLGLVQPPATPVSAWGGGEPQQTPEGLPIRVFNHGEIAMGGPTYCDYLFPDGVLLQGLGSSARFSSDGRYFAAPLPSRQRWGLAILDRSLRRLYRCDHGEFWELDAFAEDRLSGRHSPLVNNDSRHASLAALLDGAEAIDLVAVADLWLEPGAWVDNLARRSFEEQSPDGRHRLQARMLLPSRLRDLPQPLEPLRAPPYQLSLDGQPSGLLISADSPRCWSRDSRSLACAACEEQHPELASNWLWQADQGWRPLPAPWVASPAEPSFYPGPLLELDSRYLRHAAYLDCAEADHGRYGYRLHSIHSDTETGVGHDLEGCLQVAPLPLARTRLRQPLDSGGGRGDSQVESAPLLDGQRALFSWLADDQWGLGAYECRIGDWQLPGRWLLDHRVSDCGRYLALLPCAPLPRVSDRAVVADLQQRRLLHSPPLLAARLLDLRHGQLSLAVIVGRLDQDLPSSPLRRFNQPAPAPANAAAFCAEQDGSRLCYQRQRLQLTEQQLLPLADWRLVDRPQAAVAEGDFIQPAPDGRDAAWLFGSDTEYADSWLRETSPRLGGHLLTASGCALTDLAPSLIWSADGRYLALTRLRLDVEDGYRAWQLLLLDVQQRSLRIAPKWLRQRPQFRRFDPQALELRLFERDWQAADDPDPGRSLSLPLAELLDLPAQALEPHQGLWLLAADAHLAGAWQALPRPDHPAFRPTV
;
A
#
# COMPACT_ATOMS: atom_id res chain seq x y z
N MET A 1 8.58 64.56 17.30
CA MET A 1 7.27 64.85 17.91
C MET A 1 6.22 64.52 16.85
N SER A 2 5.92 63.24 16.60
CA SER A 2 5.08 62.34 17.41
C SER A 2 3.63 62.81 17.45
N SER A 3 2.83 62.36 16.48
CA SER A 3 1.40 62.09 16.67
C SER A 3 1.10 60.72 16.09
N LEU A 4 0.72 59.82 16.99
CA LEU A 4 0.43 58.41 16.76
C LEU A 4 -0.77 58.22 15.82
N PRO A 5 -0.73 57.22 14.93
CA PRO A 5 -1.91 56.76 14.22
C PRO A 5 -2.87 56.00 15.16
N SER A 6 -4.16 56.30 15.02
CA SER A 6 -5.27 55.66 15.70
C SER A 6 -5.26 54.13 15.54
N THR A 7 -5.18 53.43 16.66
CA THR A 7 -5.33 51.98 16.75
C THR A 7 -6.68 51.51 16.20
N PRO A 8 -6.72 50.42 15.41
CA PRO A 8 -7.97 49.77 15.02
C PRO A 8 -8.71 49.23 16.26
N ARG A 9 -10.03 49.39 16.28
CA ARG A 9 -10.90 48.84 17.32
C ARG A 9 -10.79 47.32 17.36
N VAL A 10 -10.18 46.79 18.41
CA VAL A 10 -10.27 45.38 18.79
C VAL A 10 -11.75 45.05 19.06
N PRO A 11 -12.33 43.99 18.47
CA PRO A 11 -13.67 43.53 18.87
C PRO A 11 -13.60 43.04 20.32
N SER A 12 -14.41 43.63 21.21
CA SER A 12 -14.35 43.26 22.64
C SER A 12 -14.76 41.81 22.83
N GLU A 13 -13.82 40.97 23.26
CA GLU A 13 -14.09 39.62 23.73
C GLU A 13 -15.16 39.67 24.82
N LYS A 14 -16.32 39.03 24.57
CA LYS A 14 -17.36 38.91 25.60
C LYS A 14 -16.80 38.07 26.75
N SER A 15 -16.81 38.59 27.97
CA SER A 15 -16.33 37.87 29.14
C SER A 15 -17.08 36.54 29.31
N LEU A 16 -16.37 35.50 29.77
CA LEU A 16 -16.93 34.16 30.06
C LEU A 16 -18.19 34.24 30.94
N SER A 17 -18.20 35.16 31.91
CA SER A 17 -19.34 35.42 32.79
C SER A 17 -20.59 35.89 32.03
N ARG A 18 -20.42 36.73 31.01
CA ARG A 18 -21.51 37.23 30.17
C ARG A 18 -22.02 36.14 29.23
N LEU A 19 -21.13 35.31 28.70
CA LEU A 19 -21.51 34.14 27.88
C LEU A 19 -22.28 33.11 28.70
N LEU A 20 -21.87 32.84 29.94
CA LEU A 20 -22.59 31.96 30.87
C LEU A 20 -23.98 32.50 31.23
N LEU A 21 -24.10 33.80 31.51
CA LEU A 21 -25.40 34.44 31.74
C LEU A 21 -26.29 34.43 30.50
N GLU A 22 -25.73 34.68 29.31
CA GLU A 22 -26.46 34.60 28.03
C GLU A 22 -26.93 33.15 27.78
N LEU A 23 -26.11 32.14 28.08
CA LEU A 23 -26.47 30.72 27.96
C LEU A 23 -27.56 30.33 28.97
N LEU A 24 -27.42 30.70 30.25
CA LEU A 24 -28.43 30.47 31.30
C LEU A 24 -29.77 31.10 30.91
N TRP A 25 -29.74 32.33 30.39
CA TRP A 25 -30.94 33.00 29.90
C TRP A 25 -31.58 32.26 28.71
N GLN A 26 -30.79 31.81 27.74
CA GLN A 26 -31.30 31.05 26.59
C GLN A 26 -31.89 29.69 27.01
N LEU A 27 -31.24 28.99 27.94
CA LEU A 27 -31.76 27.74 28.50
C LEU A 27 -33.06 27.96 29.26
N CYS A 28 -33.15 28.99 30.11
CA CYS A 28 -34.39 29.35 30.80
C CYS A 28 -35.50 29.72 29.80
N ALA A 29 -35.20 30.54 28.79
CA ALA A 29 -36.16 30.96 27.78
C ALA A 29 -36.71 29.79 26.94
N LEU A 30 -35.94 28.70 26.79
CA LEU A 30 -36.35 27.51 26.07
C LEU A 30 -37.09 26.51 26.98
N LEU A 31 -36.51 26.17 28.14
CA LEU A 31 -36.96 25.09 29.02
C LEU A 31 -38.18 25.46 29.86
N VAL A 32 -38.28 26.71 30.33
CA VAL A 32 -39.41 27.15 31.17
C VAL A 32 -40.74 27.01 30.43
N PRO A 33 -40.88 27.48 29.16
CA PRO A 33 -42.13 27.26 28.42
C PRO A 33 -42.40 25.78 28.12
N ILE A 34 -41.38 24.96 27.82
CA ILE A 34 -41.54 23.51 27.62
C ILE A 34 -42.16 22.89 28.87
N PHE A 35 -41.61 23.21 30.05
CA PHE A 35 -42.07 22.68 31.33
C PHE A 35 -43.54 23.06 31.60
N PHE A 36 -43.91 24.33 31.45
CA PHE A 36 -45.29 24.77 31.70
C PHE A 36 -46.28 24.12 30.74
N VAL A 37 -45.94 23.99 29.45
CA VAL A 37 -46.82 23.35 28.47
C VAL A 37 -46.93 21.84 28.72
N THR A 38 -45.86 21.20 29.20
CA THR A 38 -45.87 19.76 29.57
C THR A 38 -46.84 19.45 30.71
N LEU A 39 -47.03 20.39 31.65
CA LEU A 39 -47.96 20.21 32.78
C LEU A 39 -49.43 20.38 32.38
N LEU A 40 -49.73 20.94 31.21
CA LEU A 40 -51.08 21.11 30.74
C LEU A 40 -51.64 19.78 30.18
N PRO A 41 -52.96 19.52 30.30
CA PRO A 41 -53.63 18.48 29.54
C PRO A 41 -53.41 18.66 28.02
N PRO A 42 -53.33 17.57 27.23
CA PRO A 42 -52.96 17.65 25.81
C PRO A 42 -53.79 18.63 24.98
N ALA A 43 -55.11 18.73 25.24
CA ALA A 43 -55.98 19.67 24.54
C ALA A 43 -55.60 21.13 24.80
N LEU A 44 -55.20 21.47 26.03
CA LEU A 44 -54.76 22.82 26.40
C LEU A 44 -53.34 23.09 25.89
N ALA A 45 -52.44 22.10 25.93
CA ALA A 45 -51.12 22.22 25.32
C ALA A 45 -51.21 22.48 23.81
N LEU A 46 -52.12 21.80 23.10
CA LEU A 46 -52.38 22.02 21.68
C LEU A 46 -52.96 23.42 21.42
N ALA A 47 -53.85 23.90 22.29
CA ALA A 47 -54.37 25.27 22.19
C ALA A 47 -53.27 26.33 22.31
N VAL A 48 -52.24 26.10 23.16
CA VAL A 48 -51.07 27.00 23.26
C VAL A 48 -50.26 27.01 21.97
N VAL A 49 -50.01 25.85 21.37
CA VAL A 49 -49.30 25.75 20.07
C VAL A 49 -50.06 26.51 18.98
N LEU A 50 -51.38 26.31 18.88
CA LEU A 50 -52.23 27.01 17.92
C LEU A 50 -52.30 28.51 18.18
N GLY A 51 -52.33 28.93 19.46
CA GLY A 51 -52.28 30.34 19.85
C GLY A 51 -50.97 31.02 19.43
N CYS A 52 -49.83 30.34 19.60
CA CYS A 52 -48.53 30.84 19.14
C CYS A 52 -48.47 30.94 17.61
N ALA A 53 -49.03 29.96 16.89
CA ALA A 53 -49.13 29.99 15.43
C ALA A 53 -49.99 31.17 14.92
N ALA A 54 -51.15 31.39 15.55
CA ALA A 54 -52.02 32.52 15.23
C ALA A 54 -51.34 33.87 15.54
N GLY A 55 -50.66 33.97 16.70
CA GLY A 55 -49.87 35.14 17.08
C GLY A 55 -48.72 35.43 16.12
N MET A 56 -48.02 34.40 15.67
CA MET A 56 -46.97 34.51 14.65
C MET A 56 -47.53 35.05 13.32
N ALA A 57 -48.63 34.48 12.84
CA ALA A 57 -49.26 34.89 11.59
C ALA A 57 -49.81 36.33 11.66
N LEU A 58 -50.42 36.71 12.79
CA LEU A 58 -50.93 38.06 13.01
C LEU A 58 -49.79 39.08 13.09
N ALA A 59 -48.73 38.78 13.84
CA ALA A 59 -47.56 39.65 13.96
C ALA A 59 -46.83 39.82 12.62
N ALA A 60 -46.70 38.75 11.83
CA ALA A 60 -46.12 38.81 10.49
C ALA A 60 -46.96 39.69 9.55
N ARG A 61 -48.30 39.55 9.59
CA ARG A 61 -49.23 40.39 8.80
C ARG A 61 -49.21 41.87 9.20
N LEU A 62 -49.00 42.17 10.48
CA LEU A 62 -48.85 43.54 10.98
C LEU A 62 -47.44 44.12 10.79
N GLY A 63 -46.52 43.38 10.15
CA GLY A 63 -45.14 43.82 9.88
C GLY A 63 -44.20 43.75 11.09
N TRP A 64 -44.64 43.18 12.21
CA TRP A 64 -43.86 43.07 13.45
C TRP A 64 -42.98 41.82 13.44
N LEU A 65 -41.98 41.80 12.56
CA LEU A 65 -41.13 40.62 12.28
C LEU A 65 -40.37 40.11 13.52
N ARG A 66 -39.96 40.99 14.44
CA ARG A 66 -39.30 40.59 15.70
C ARG A 66 -40.25 39.80 16.61
N THR A 67 -41.49 40.27 16.72
CA THR A 67 -42.54 39.62 17.51
C THR A 67 -42.96 38.30 16.89
N ALA A 68 -43.04 38.24 15.55
CA ALA A 68 -43.32 36.99 14.83
C ALA A 68 -42.22 35.93 15.10
N ARG A 69 -40.94 36.31 15.06
CA ARG A 69 -39.82 35.41 15.41
C ARG A 69 -39.83 34.98 16.89
N ALA A 70 -40.23 35.87 17.80
CA ALA A 70 -40.37 35.51 19.22
C ALA A 70 -41.50 34.48 19.42
N MET A 71 -42.64 34.65 18.73
CA MET A 71 -43.73 33.67 18.74
C MET A 71 -43.33 32.34 18.10
N ALA A 72 -42.47 32.33 17.09
CA ALA A 72 -41.93 31.10 16.51
C ALA A 72 -41.07 30.31 17.51
N ARG A 73 -40.21 30.99 18.26
CA ARG A 73 -39.44 30.35 19.34
C ARG A 73 -40.34 29.76 20.43
N LEU A 74 -41.38 30.50 20.83
CA LEU A 74 -42.36 29.99 21.81
C LEU A 74 -43.15 28.81 21.27
N MET A 75 -43.51 28.82 19.98
CA MET A 75 -44.21 27.71 19.33
C MET A 75 -43.35 26.45 19.28
N ILE A 76 -42.02 26.58 19.06
CA ILE A 76 -41.07 25.45 19.15
C ILE A 76 -41.09 24.85 20.56
N SER A 77 -40.92 25.68 21.60
CA SER A 77 -41.00 25.22 22.99
C SER A 77 -42.36 24.59 23.32
N ALA A 78 -43.45 25.16 22.82
CA ALA A 78 -44.79 24.61 23.03
C ALA A 78 -44.99 23.27 22.31
N ALA A 79 -44.37 23.05 21.14
CA ALA A 79 -44.42 21.77 20.44
C ALA A 79 -43.69 20.67 21.23
N PHE A 80 -42.52 20.98 21.80
CA PHE A 80 -41.83 20.08 22.74
C PHE A 80 -42.68 19.78 23.98
N GLY A 81 -43.26 20.81 24.60
CA GLY A 81 -44.13 20.62 25.76
C GLY A 81 -45.40 19.80 25.45
N LEU A 82 -46.02 20.01 24.29
CA LEU A 82 -47.17 19.22 23.81
C LEU A 82 -46.79 17.75 23.63
N GLY A 83 -45.61 17.47 23.07
CA GLY A 83 -45.13 16.09 22.93
C GLY A 83 -44.99 15.38 24.26
N PHE A 84 -44.37 16.02 25.25
CA PHE A 84 -44.25 15.44 26.59
C PHE A 84 -45.60 15.33 27.33
N SER A 85 -46.51 16.30 27.14
CA SER A 85 -47.88 16.23 27.66
C SER A 85 -48.66 15.04 27.07
N LEU A 86 -48.57 14.81 25.76
CA LEU A 86 -49.17 13.66 25.08
C LEU A 86 -48.54 12.33 25.54
N GLY A 87 -47.22 12.29 25.67
CA GLY A 87 -46.51 11.11 26.18
C GLY A 87 -47.00 10.74 27.58
N ARG A 88 -47.11 11.71 28.49
CA ARG A 88 -47.63 11.46 29.86
C ARG A 88 -49.09 11.02 29.90
N ALA A 89 -49.90 11.41 28.92
CA ALA A 89 -51.33 11.12 28.89
C ALA A 89 -51.66 9.75 28.27
N LEU A 90 -50.69 9.13 27.58
CA LEU A 90 -50.87 7.88 26.85
C LEU A 90 -50.22 6.70 27.60
N PRO A 91 -50.68 5.45 27.36
CA PRO A 91 -50.06 4.26 27.94
C PRO A 91 -48.60 4.08 27.49
N ALA A 92 -47.78 3.42 28.31
CA ALA A 92 -46.31 3.27 28.13
C ALA A 92 -45.85 2.60 26.81
N TYR A 93 -46.75 2.01 26.03
CA TYR A 93 -46.41 1.46 24.71
C TYR A 93 -46.49 2.53 23.59
N TRP A 94 -47.23 3.61 23.82
CA TRP A 94 -47.49 4.68 22.82
C TRP A 94 -46.92 6.05 23.23
N ASP A 95 -46.48 6.21 24.48
CA ASP A 95 -46.03 7.48 25.05
C ASP A 95 -44.87 8.12 24.28
N ILE A 96 -43.78 7.37 24.06
CA ILE A 96 -42.59 7.86 23.35
C ILE A 96 -42.90 8.11 21.88
N ALA A 97 -43.63 7.20 21.23
CA ALA A 97 -43.97 7.31 19.81
C ALA A 97 -44.87 8.52 19.52
N ALA A 98 -45.89 8.75 20.35
CA ALA A 98 -46.78 9.91 20.22
C ALA A 98 -46.08 11.23 20.56
N ALA A 99 -45.22 11.24 21.59
CA ALA A 99 -44.40 12.40 21.92
C ALA A 99 -43.47 12.77 20.76
N PHE A 100 -42.76 11.80 20.19
CA PHE A 100 -41.85 12.05 19.07
C PHE A 100 -42.59 12.52 17.82
N ALA A 101 -43.68 11.84 17.42
CA ALA A 101 -44.45 12.20 16.24
C ALA A 101 -45.04 13.61 16.33
N SER A 102 -45.56 14.01 17.50
CA SER A 102 -46.12 15.34 17.72
C SER A 102 -45.07 16.45 17.74
N ILE A 103 -43.87 16.20 18.28
CA ILE A 103 -42.75 17.14 18.22
C ILE A 103 -42.31 17.36 16.77
N VAL A 104 -42.09 16.28 16.02
CA VAL A 104 -41.67 16.37 14.61
C VAL A 104 -42.72 17.11 13.78
N ALA A 105 -44.00 16.77 13.94
CA ALA A 105 -45.09 17.45 13.24
C ALA A 105 -45.18 18.94 13.63
N GLY A 106 -45.00 19.27 14.92
CA GLY A 106 -44.98 20.64 15.42
C GLY A 106 -43.84 21.47 14.86
N LEU A 107 -42.61 20.92 14.84
CA LEU A 107 -41.43 21.59 14.27
C LEU A 107 -41.56 21.79 12.76
N ALA A 108 -42.10 20.79 12.04
CA ALA A 108 -42.38 20.90 10.62
C ALA A 108 -43.42 22.00 10.33
N ALA A 109 -44.47 22.10 11.15
CA ALA A 109 -45.48 23.14 11.05
C ALA A 109 -44.90 24.55 11.29
N VAL A 110 -44.02 24.71 12.30
CA VAL A 110 -43.30 25.98 12.53
C VAL A 110 -42.46 26.34 11.31
N SER A 111 -41.62 25.41 10.83
CA SER A 111 -40.74 25.64 9.67
C SER A 111 -41.52 26.00 8.41
N HIS A 112 -42.66 25.33 8.17
CA HIS A 112 -43.54 25.66 7.05
C HIS A 112 -44.12 27.07 7.22
N LEU A 113 -44.60 27.42 8.41
CA LEU A 113 -45.23 28.71 8.66
C LEU A 113 -44.21 29.86 8.54
N GLU A 114 -42.99 29.69 9.06
CA GLU A 114 -41.89 30.65 8.93
C GLU A 114 -41.50 30.91 7.47
N ARG A 115 -41.42 29.84 6.66
CA ARG A 115 -41.15 29.95 5.21
C ARG A 115 -42.30 30.66 4.48
N ARG A 116 -43.55 30.30 4.77
CA ARG A 116 -44.73 30.90 4.15
C ARG A 116 -44.89 32.39 4.50
N LEU A 117 -44.49 32.78 5.71
CA LEU A 117 -44.54 34.16 6.20
C LEU A 117 -43.29 34.98 5.84
N GLY A 118 -42.33 34.42 5.08
CA GLY A 118 -41.13 35.12 4.62
C GLY A 118 -40.15 35.49 5.73
N LEU A 119 -40.14 34.72 6.85
CA LEU A 119 -39.29 35.01 8.01
C LEU A 119 -37.84 34.50 7.85
N VAL A 120 -37.57 33.70 6.81
CA VAL A 120 -36.27 33.05 6.50
C VAL A 120 -35.81 33.43 5.08
N GLN A 121 -34.55 33.84 4.90
CA GLN A 121 -33.93 34.01 3.57
C GLN A 121 -33.28 32.70 3.09
N PRO A 122 -33.31 32.36 1.78
CA PRO A 122 -32.64 31.18 1.28
C PRO A 122 -31.10 31.35 1.34
N PRO A 123 -30.34 30.37 1.85
CA PRO A 123 -28.88 30.43 1.84
C PRO A 123 -28.34 30.27 0.40
N ALA A 124 -27.25 30.98 0.09
CA ALA A 124 -26.44 30.70 -1.10
C ALA A 124 -25.84 29.30 -0.98
N THR A 125 -25.85 28.52 -2.06
CA THR A 125 -25.31 27.16 -2.08
C THR A 125 -23.83 27.19 -1.72
N PRO A 126 -23.39 26.60 -0.58
CA PRO A 126 -21.97 26.56 -0.26
C PRO A 126 -21.29 25.59 -1.22
N VAL A 127 -20.26 26.06 -1.92
CA VAL A 127 -19.41 25.20 -2.76
C VAL A 127 -18.12 24.93 -2.01
N SER A 128 -17.75 23.65 -1.97
CA SER A 128 -16.66 23.12 -1.15
C SER A 128 -15.51 22.65 -2.02
N ALA A 129 -14.28 22.85 -1.54
CA ALA A 129 -13.10 22.20 -2.11
C ALA A 129 -13.13 20.67 -1.93
N TRP A 130 -14.02 20.14 -1.07
CA TRP A 130 -14.24 18.70 -0.84
C TRP A 130 -15.39 18.12 -1.69
N GLY A 131 -15.85 18.88 -2.68
CA GLY A 131 -16.82 18.43 -3.69
C GLY A 131 -18.28 18.75 -3.38
N GLY A 132 -19.17 18.41 -4.31
CA GLY A 132 -20.62 18.53 -4.16
C GLY A 132 -21.19 19.92 -4.51
N GLY A 133 -20.37 20.80 -5.09
CA GLY A 133 -20.76 22.14 -5.56
C GLY A 133 -20.19 22.50 -6.92
N GLU A 134 -19.76 21.50 -7.69
CA GLU A 134 -19.26 21.65 -9.05
C GLU A 134 -20.38 22.19 -9.95
N PRO A 135 -20.10 23.15 -10.84
CA PRO A 135 -21.09 23.61 -11.80
C PRO A 135 -21.43 22.48 -12.78
N GLN A 136 -22.70 22.06 -12.78
CA GLN A 136 -23.23 21.06 -13.71
C GLN A 136 -23.91 21.70 -14.93
N GLN A 137 -23.99 23.02 -14.98
CA GLN A 137 -24.57 23.78 -16.07
C GLN A 137 -23.73 25.02 -16.36
N THR A 138 -23.69 25.42 -17.63
CA THR A 138 -23.15 26.72 -18.04
C THR A 138 -24.11 27.84 -17.62
N PRO A 139 -23.67 29.12 -17.63
CA PRO A 139 -24.56 30.26 -17.38
C PRO A 139 -25.75 30.34 -18.33
N GLU A 140 -25.63 29.75 -19.52
CA GLU A 140 -26.71 29.66 -20.51
C GLU A 140 -27.68 28.49 -20.26
N GLY A 141 -27.48 27.71 -19.19
CA GLY A 141 -28.32 26.57 -18.81
C GLY A 141 -28.00 25.26 -19.56
N LEU A 142 -26.89 25.20 -20.29
CA LEU A 142 -26.48 23.98 -20.99
C LEU A 142 -25.74 23.03 -20.05
N PRO A 143 -25.96 21.71 -20.13
CA PRO A 143 -25.34 20.75 -19.22
C PRO A 143 -23.82 20.67 -19.41
N ILE A 144 -23.10 20.57 -18.30
CA ILE A 144 -21.67 20.25 -18.23
C ILE A 144 -21.55 18.84 -17.70
N ARG A 145 -20.80 18.00 -18.40
CA ARG A 145 -20.53 16.64 -17.92
C ARG A 145 -19.31 16.67 -17.00
N VAL A 146 -19.53 16.36 -15.73
CA VAL A 146 -18.50 16.27 -14.69
C VAL A 146 -18.21 14.81 -14.37
N PHE A 147 -16.95 14.38 -14.47
CA PHE A 147 -16.56 12.97 -14.31
C PHE A 147 -15.12 12.82 -13.80
N ASN A 148 -14.65 11.58 -13.61
CA ASN A 148 -13.31 11.28 -13.07
C ASN A 148 -13.02 11.98 -11.72
N HIS A 149 -13.96 11.88 -10.77
CA HIS A 149 -13.79 12.44 -9.43
C HIS A 149 -12.70 11.69 -8.66
N GLY A 150 -11.83 12.43 -7.99
CA GLY A 150 -10.80 11.89 -7.11
C GLY A 150 -10.45 12.86 -5.99
N GLU A 151 -9.64 12.40 -5.05
CA GLU A 151 -9.07 13.19 -3.96
C GLU A 151 -7.54 13.17 -4.03
N ILE A 152 -6.89 14.26 -3.62
CA ILE A 152 -5.41 14.35 -3.66
C ILE A 152 -4.76 13.51 -2.56
N ALA A 153 -5.48 13.31 -1.47
CA ALA A 153 -5.12 12.50 -0.32
C ALA A 153 -6.40 12.13 0.41
N MET A 154 -6.33 11.09 1.24
CA MET A 154 -7.45 10.63 2.04
C MET A 154 -8.08 11.78 2.85
N GLY A 155 -9.30 12.17 2.52
CA GLY A 155 -10.03 13.28 3.16
C GLY A 155 -9.59 14.69 2.72
N GLY A 156 -8.82 14.80 1.63
CA GLY A 156 -8.36 16.06 1.06
C GLY A 156 -9.32 16.66 0.02
N PRO A 157 -8.98 17.84 -0.55
CA PRO A 157 -9.75 18.44 -1.64
C PRO A 157 -9.90 17.54 -2.86
N THR A 158 -11.03 17.68 -3.54
CA THR A 158 -11.42 16.86 -4.69
C THR A 158 -11.10 17.54 -6.01
N TYR A 159 -10.81 16.73 -7.03
CA TYR A 159 -10.66 17.15 -8.42
C TYR A 159 -11.57 16.33 -9.34
N CYS A 160 -11.88 16.89 -10.50
CA CYS A 160 -12.70 16.27 -11.53
C CYS A 160 -12.38 16.84 -12.93
N ASP A 161 -12.92 16.18 -13.96
CA ASP A 161 -12.85 16.61 -15.35
C ASP A 161 -14.17 17.30 -15.75
N TYR A 162 -14.06 18.43 -16.47
CA TYR A 162 -15.19 19.23 -16.96
C TYR A 162 -15.28 19.16 -18.49
N LEU A 163 -16.33 18.54 -19.02
CA LEU A 163 -16.65 18.56 -20.45
C LEU A 163 -17.82 19.51 -20.73
N PHE A 164 -17.50 20.61 -21.41
CA PHE A 164 -18.44 21.65 -21.80
C PHE A 164 -19.23 21.26 -23.07
N PRO A 165 -20.43 21.81 -23.27
CA PRO A 165 -21.30 21.48 -24.42
C PRO A 165 -20.69 21.85 -25.79
N ASP A 166 -19.79 22.83 -25.83
CA ASP A 166 -19.04 23.25 -27.02
C ASP A 166 -17.83 22.37 -27.32
N GLY A 167 -17.55 21.37 -26.48
CA GLY A 167 -16.47 20.39 -26.66
C GLY A 167 -15.18 20.73 -25.92
N VAL A 168 -15.09 21.84 -25.18
CA VAL A 168 -13.93 22.08 -24.30
C VAL A 168 -13.89 21.02 -23.21
N LEU A 169 -12.75 20.36 -23.05
CA LEU A 169 -12.53 19.39 -21.97
C LEU A 169 -11.32 19.82 -21.15
N LEU A 170 -11.54 20.08 -19.87
CA LEU A 170 -10.50 20.41 -18.90
C LEU A 170 -10.37 19.29 -17.87
N GLN A 171 -9.14 18.87 -17.57
CA GLN A 171 -8.89 17.72 -16.70
C GLN A 171 -8.29 18.10 -15.35
N GLY A 172 -8.61 17.30 -14.33
CA GLY A 172 -7.96 17.36 -13.01
C GLY A 172 -8.14 18.72 -12.30
N LEU A 173 -9.23 19.42 -12.56
CA LEU A 173 -9.52 20.71 -11.95
C LEU A 173 -10.24 20.53 -10.61
N GLY A 174 -10.00 21.44 -9.67
CA GLY A 174 -10.65 21.44 -8.37
C GLY A 174 -12.15 21.64 -8.47
N SER A 175 -12.90 20.99 -7.58
CA SER A 175 -14.36 21.03 -7.54
C SER A 175 -14.96 22.43 -7.29
N SER A 176 -14.20 23.33 -6.66
CA SER A 176 -14.64 24.68 -6.30
C SER A 176 -14.55 25.65 -7.50
N ALA A 177 -15.27 25.36 -8.58
CA ALA A 177 -15.21 26.12 -9.82
C ALA A 177 -16.31 27.20 -9.94
N ARG A 178 -16.06 28.27 -10.71
CA ARG A 178 -16.97 29.41 -10.91
C ARG A 178 -16.95 29.94 -12.33
N PHE A 179 -18.13 30.34 -12.81
CA PHE A 179 -18.24 31.20 -13.98
C PHE A 179 -18.20 32.66 -13.59
N SER A 180 -17.62 33.50 -14.44
CA SER A 180 -17.77 34.95 -14.35
C SER A 180 -19.24 35.35 -14.53
N SER A 181 -19.61 36.52 -14.01
CA SER A 181 -21.00 37.02 -14.07
C SER A 181 -21.52 37.24 -15.50
N ASP A 182 -20.64 37.49 -16.46
CA ASP A 182 -20.94 37.59 -17.89
C ASP A 182 -20.88 36.23 -18.62
N GLY A 183 -20.49 35.17 -17.91
CA GLY A 183 -20.35 33.81 -18.41
C GLY A 183 -19.18 33.54 -19.35
N ARG A 184 -18.34 34.55 -19.64
CA ARG A 184 -17.20 34.41 -20.55
C ARG A 184 -16.10 33.50 -19.99
N TYR A 185 -15.80 33.64 -18.71
CA TYR A 185 -14.71 32.93 -18.06
C TYR A 185 -15.21 31.83 -17.16
N PHE A 186 -14.43 30.75 -17.08
CA PHE A 186 -14.59 29.69 -16.10
C PHE A 186 -13.29 29.57 -15.30
N ALA A 187 -13.36 29.63 -13.97
CA ALA A 187 -12.21 29.51 -13.09
C ALA A 187 -12.35 28.29 -12.18
N ALA A 188 -11.27 27.56 -11.96
CA ALA A 188 -11.21 26.46 -11.01
C ALA A 188 -9.81 26.36 -10.37
N PRO A 189 -9.70 26.04 -9.07
CA PRO A 189 -8.41 25.75 -8.46
C PRO A 189 -7.71 24.55 -9.12
N LEU A 190 -6.38 24.49 -8.99
CA LEU A 190 -5.54 23.35 -9.37
C LEU A 190 -4.97 22.74 -8.08
N PRO A 191 -5.69 21.81 -7.44
CA PRO A 191 -5.33 21.37 -6.12
C PRO A 191 -4.17 20.36 -6.22
N SER A 192 -3.19 20.47 -5.30
CA SER A 192 -1.96 19.64 -5.30
C SER A 192 -1.38 19.53 -3.89
N ARG A 193 -0.56 18.50 -3.63
CA ARG A 193 0.16 18.35 -2.35
C ARG A 193 1.28 19.37 -2.15
N GLN A 194 1.89 19.83 -3.24
CA GLN A 194 3.09 20.66 -3.18
C GLN A 194 2.80 22.12 -3.52
N ARG A 195 2.09 22.37 -4.63
CA ARG A 195 1.86 23.72 -5.14
C ARG A 195 0.46 23.85 -5.74
N TRP A 196 -0.35 24.70 -5.12
CA TRP A 196 -1.68 25.06 -5.62
C TRP A 196 -1.57 26.08 -6.75
N GLY A 197 -2.51 26.03 -7.68
CA GLY A 197 -2.65 27.02 -8.74
C GLY A 197 -4.11 27.32 -9.05
N LEU A 198 -4.32 28.07 -10.12
CA LEU A 198 -5.65 28.44 -10.61
C LEU A 198 -5.67 28.29 -12.13
N ALA A 199 -6.73 27.66 -12.64
CA ALA A 199 -7.02 27.57 -14.07
C ALA A 199 -8.15 28.53 -14.43
N ILE A 200 -7.98 29.35 -15.46
CA ILE A 200 -9.03 30.22 -16.01
C ILE A 200 -9.19 29.93 -17.50
N LEU A 201 -10.35 29.45 -17.92
CA LEU A 201 -10.73 29.29 -19.32
C LEU A 201 -11.44 30.55 -19.80
N ASP A 202 -10.93 31.18 -20.87
CA ASP A 202 -11.70 32.11 -21.70
C ASP A 202 -12.45 31.31 -22.77
N ARG A 203 -13.76 31.15 -22.59
CA ARG A 203 -14.60 30.32 -23.45
C ARG A 203 -14.73 30.91 -24.86
N SER A 204 -14.75 32.23 -24.97
CA SER A 204 -14.88 32.93 -26.25
C SER A 204 -13.65 32.76 -27.13
N LEU A 205 -12.47 32.72 -26.51
CA LEU A 205 -11.20 32.54 -27.22
C LEU A 205 -10.74 31.07 -27.26
N ARG A 206 -11.38 30.17 -26.50
CA ARG A 206 -10.92 28.79 -26.27
C ARG A 206 -9.47 28.73 -25.84
N ARG A 207 -9.15 29.56 -24.85
CA ARG A 207 -7.81 29.70 -24.30
C ARG A 207 -7.83 29.44 -22.81
N LEU A 208 -6.96 28.54 -22.36
CA LEU A 208 -6.76 28.23 -20.96
C LEU A 208 -5.60 29.07 -20.43
N TYR A 209 -5.77 29.68 -19.28
CA TYR A 209 -4.74 30.39 -18.55
C TYR A 209 -4.40 29.59 -17.29
N ARG A 210 -3.14 29.16 -17.17
CA ARG A 210 -2.61 28.55 -15.95
C ARG A 210 -1.92 29.63 -15.11
N CYS A 211 -2.60 30.03 -14.04
CA CYS A 211 -2.12 31.03 -13.11
C CYS A 211 -1.36 30.35 -11.96
N ASP A 212 -0.15 30.81 -11.69
CA ASP A 212 0.60 30.45 -10.48
C ASP A 212 0.08 31.24 -9.27
N HIS A 213 -1.17 30.97 -8.90
CA HIS A 213 -1.86 31.68 -7.82
C HIS A 213 -2.44 30.67 -6.82
N GLY A 214 -1.65 30.34 -5.80
CA GLY A 214 -1.97 29.32 -4.80
C GLY A 214 -2.84 29.81 -3.62
N GLU A 215 -3.31 31.06 -3.63
CA GLU A 215 -4.05 31.61 -2.49
C GLU A 215 -5.52 31.14 -2.43
N PHE A 216 -6.06 30.58 -3.51
CA PHE A 216 -7.44 30.11 -3.57
C PHE A 216 -7.54 28.60 -3.43
N TRP A 217 -8.15 28.15 -2.33
CA TRP A 217 -8.59 26.77 -2.18
C TRP A 217 -10.07 26.63 -2.56
N GLU A 218 -10.86 27.63 -2.23
CA GLU A 218 -12.28 27.70 -2.56
C GLU A 218 -12.58 28.99 -3.32
N LEU A 219 -13.37 28.91 -4.39
CA LEU A 219 -13.85 30.08 -5.11
C LEU A 219 -15.27 30.39 -4.65
N ASP A 220 -15.50 31.62 -4.18
CA ASP A 220 -16.80 32.05 -3.68
C ASP A 220 -17.62 32.70 -4.80
N ALA A 221 -17.02 33.67 -5.52
CA ALA A 221 -17.67 34.39 -6.61
C ALA A 221 -16.67 34.92 -7.65
N PHE A 222 -17.13 35.06 -8.90
CA PHE A 222 -16.36 35.62 -10.00
C PHE A 222 -17.18 36.73 -10.69
N ALA A 223 -16.80 37.98 -10.44
CA ALA A 223 -17.37 39.17 -11.08
C ALA A 223 -16.62 39.48 -12.39
N GLU A 224 -17.07 40.48 -13.16
CA GLU A 224 -16.51 40.82 -14.48
C GLU A 224 -14.99 41.08 -14.46
N ASP A 225 -14.45 41.71 -13.41
CA ASP A 225 -13.05 42.12 -13.31
C ASP A 225 -12.28 41.49 -12.14
N ARG A 226 -12.95 40.65 -11.32
CA ARG A 226 -12.41 40.20 -10.04
C ARG A 226 -12.89 38.81 -9.64
N LEU A 227 -11.93 37.98 -9.24
CA LEU A 227 -12.18 36.68 -8.61
C LEU A 227 -12.07 36.81 -7.09
N SER A 228 -12.99 36.16 -6.38
CA SER A 228 -13.02 36.10 -4.92
C SER A 228 -13.20 34.68 -4.42
N GLY A 229 -12.55 34.39 -3.30
CA GLY A 229 -12.51 33.05 -2.74
C GLY A 229 -11.83 33.05 -1.38
N ARG A 230 -11.52 31.86 -0.88
CA ARG A 230 -10.89 31.65 0.42
C ARG A 230 -9.63 30.81 0.31
N HIS A 231 -8.69 31.10 1.18
CA HIS A 231 -7.51 30.26 1.40
C HIS A 231 -7.88 29.02 2.24
N SER A 232 -6.99 28.03 2.32
CA SER A 232 -7.21 26.73 2.97
C SER A 232 -7.95 26.87 4.31
N PRO A 233 -9.15 26.29 4.48
CA PRO A 233 -9.86 26.36 5.75
C PRO A 233 -9.18 25.52 6.85
N LEU A 234 -8.21 24.67 6.50
CA LEU A 234 -7.39 23.92 7.44
C LEU A 234 -6.28 24.76 8.07
N VAL A 235 -5.88 25.87 7.41
CA VAL A 235 -4.76 26.71 7.86
C VAL A 235 -5.24 28.13 8.16
N ASN A 236 -5.83 28.77 7.16
CA ASN A 236 -6.25 30.15 7.22
C ASN A 236 -7.45 30.35 6.25
N ASN A 237 -8.67 30.30 6.78
CA ASN A 237 -9.94 30.40 6.03
C ASN A 237 -10.27 31.87 5.62
N ASP A 238 -9.26 32.69 5.39
CA ASP A 238 -9.39 34.10 5.07
C ASP A 238 -9.98 34.30 3.66
N SER A 239 -10.79 35.36 3.52
CA SER A 239 -11.22 35.86 2.21
C SER A 239 -10.04 36.46 1.46
N ARG A 240 -9.95 36.13 0.17
CA ARG A 240 -8.95 36.60 -0.79
C ARG A 240 -9.64 37.14 -2.04
N HIS A 241 -8.99 38.07 -2.70
CA HIS A 241 -9.49 38.72 -3.92
C HIS A 241 -8.34 38.97 -4.88
N ALA A 242 -8.55 38.68 -6.16
CA ALA A 242 -7.56 38.91 -7.21
C ALA A 242 -8.23 39.56 -8.43
N SER A 243 -7.53 40.52 -9.04
CA SER A 243 -7.98 41.13 -10.30
C SER A 243 -7.79 40.16 -11.45
N LEU A 244 -8.79 40.01 -12.32
CA LEU A 244 -8.71 39.16 -13.50
C LEU A 244 -7.55 39.59 -14.41
N ALA A 245 -7.37 40.89 -14.65
CA ALA A 245 -6.29 41.40 -15.48
C ALA A 245 -4.90 40.99 -14.95
N ALA A 246 -4.69 41.09 -13.63
CA ALA A 246 -3.44 40.67 -13.00
C ALA A 246 -3.23 39.15 -13.07
N LEU A 247 -4.29 38.35 -12.91
CA LEU A 247 -4.23 36.90 -13.02
C LEU A 247 -3.87 36.45 -14.44
N LEU A 248 -4.41 37.11 -15.47
CA LEU A 248 -4.15 36.78 -16.87
C LEU A 248 -2.75 37.24 -17.34
N ASP A 249 -2.28 38.41 -16.88
CA ASP A 249 -0.97 38.95 -17.24
C ASP A 249 0.20 38.07 -16.77
N GLY A 250 0.08 37.48 -15.57
CA GLY A 250 1.06 36.57 -15.00
C GLY A 250 0.87 35.09 -15.35
N ALA A 251 -0.12 34.74 -16.18
CA ALA A 251 -0.45 33.35 -16.48
C ALA A 251 0.24 32.83 -17.74
N GLU A 252 0.44 31.51 -17.78
CA GLU A 252 0.72 30.83 -19.03
C GLU A 252 -0.57 30.72 -19.85
N ALA A 253 -0.58 31.35 -21.03
CA ALA A 253 -1.71 31.35 -21.95
C ALA A 253 -1.58 30.20 -22.96
N ILE A 254 -2.54 29.28 -22.95
CA ILE A 254 -2.53 28.04 -23.72
C ILE A 254 -3.73 28.01 -24.66
N ASP A 255 -3.46 28.04 -25.97
CA ASP A 255 -4.49 27.87 -26.99
C ASP A 255 -4.94 26.40 -27.06
N LEU A 256 -6.25 26.17 -26.94
CA LEU A 256 -6.80 24.82 -27.05
C LEU A 256 -6.79 24.36 -28.51
N VAL A 257 -6.41 23.11 -28.72
CA VAL A 257 -6.31 22.48 -30.04
C VAL A 257 -7.57 21.67 -30.31
N ALA A 258 -8.13 21.84 -31.50
CA ALA A 258 -9.28 21.07 -31.95
C ALA A 258 -8.87 19.63 -32.31
N VAL A 259 -9.56 18.64 -31.73
CA VAL A 259 -9.40 17.23 -32.06
C VAL A 259 -10.78 16.59 -32.17
N ALA A 260 -11.14 16.15 -33.38
CA ALA A 260 -12.50 15.71 -33.70
C ALA A 260 -13.53 16.77 -33.29
N ASP A 261 -14.32 16.50 -32.26
CA ASP A 261 -15.33 17.38 -31.69
C ASP A 261 -14.94 17.96 -30.32
N LEU A 262 -13.69 17.82 -29.89
CA LEU A 262 -13.17 18.35 -28.63
C LEU A 262 -12.19 19.51 -28.83
N TRP A 263 -12.03 20.32 -27.80
CA TRP A 263 -11.00 21.35 -27.65
C TRP A 263 -10.17 21.04 -26.41
N LEU A 264 -8.89 20.73 -26.63
CA LEU A 264 -8.02 20.14 -25.62
C LEU A 264 -6.77 20.97 -25.41
N GLU A 265 -6.26 20.95 -24.18
CA GLU A 265 -4.91 21.43 -23.89
C GLU A 265 -3.89 20.54 -24.61
N PRO A 266 -2.90 21.12 -25.34
CA PRO A 266 -1.83 20.35 -25.95
C PRO A 266 -1.10 19.48 -24.90
N GLY A 267 -0.84 18.23 -25.25
CA GLY A 267 -0.15 17.30 -24.36
C GLY A 267 0.45 16.12 -25.10
N ALA A 268 0.83 15.07 -24.38
CA ALA A 268 1.49 13.88 -24.95
C ALA A 268 0.67 13.18 -26.06
N TRP A 269 -0.65 13.38 -26.10
CA TRP A 269 -1.51 12.84 -27.16
C TRP A 269 -1.25 13.46 -28.55
N VAL A 270 -0.61 14.64 -28.62
CA VAL A 270 -0.29 15.30 -29.89
C VAL A 270 0.64 14.43 -30.74
N ASP A 271 1.65 13.83 -30.10
CA ASP A 271 2.59 12.92 -30.77
C ASP A 271 1.89 11.64 -31.25
N ASN A 272 0.96 11.12 -30.45
CA ASN A 272 0.12 9.98 -30.84
C ASN A 272 -0.67 10.28 -32.13
N LEU A 273 -1.27 11.47 -32.22
CA LEU A 273 -2.04 11.89 -33.41
C LEU A 273 -1.18 12.16 -34.65
N ALA A 274 0.09 12.54 -34.47
CA ALA A 274 1.01 12.71 -35.58
C ALA A 274 1.24 11.38 -36.33
N ARG A 275 1.21 10.25 -35.61
CA ARG A 275 1.30 8.90 -36.18
C ARG A 275 -0.05 8.41 -36.74
N ARG A 276 -0.57 9.09 -37.77
CA ARG A 276 -1.87 8.73 -38.40
C ARG A 276 -1.93 7.32 -38.96
N SER A 277 -0.78 6.80 -39.39
CA SER A 277 -0.63 5.45 -39.88
C SER A 277 0.81 4.99 -39.71
N PHE A 278 1.01 3.69 -39.74
CA PHE A 278 2.34 3.11 -39.91
C PHE A 278 2.29 1.94 -40.88
N GLU A 279 3.45 1.64 -41.44
CA GLU A 279 3.65 0.52 -42.35
C GLU A 279 4.83 -0.32 -41.85
N GLU A 280 4.70 -1.63 -41.99
CA GLU A 280 5.71 -2.62 -41.65
C GLU A 280 5.77 -3.65 -42.78
N GLN A 281 6.97 -4.05 -43.19
CA GLN A 281 7.17 -5.06 -44.23
C GLN A 281 7.59 -6.39 -43.60
N SER A 282 7.21 -7.50 -44.22
CA SER A 282 7.74 -8.81 -43.87
C SER A 282 9.26 -8.86 -44.08
N PRO A 283 9.99 -9.79 -43.42
CA PRO A 283 11.45 -9.92 -43.55
C PRO A 283 11.99 -10.03 -44.98
N ASP A 284 11.21 -10.59 -45.91
CA ASP A 284 11.54 -10.72 -47.34
C ASP A 284 10.95 -9.60 -48.22
N GLY A 285 10.26 -8.63 -47.62
CA GLY A 285 9.64 -7.48 -48.29
C GLY A 285 8.40 -7.81 -49.15
N ARG A 286 7.90 -9.05 -49.13
CA ARG A 286 6.78 -9.45 -50.00
C ARG A 286 5.42 -9.04 -49.46
N HIS A 287 5.26 -9.01 -48.15
CA HIS A 287 4.02 -8.65 -47.49
C HIS A 287 4.15 -7.28 -46.84
N ARG A 288 3.07 -6.51 -46.93
CA ARG A 288 2.99 -5.14 -46.43
C ARG A 288 1.84 -5.01 -45.44
N LEU A 289 2.19 -4.84 -44.18
CA LEU A 289 1.26 -4.56 -43.10
C LEU A 289 1.06 -3.06 -42.99
N GLN A 290 -0.18 -2.61 -43.09
CA GLN A 290 -0.54 -1.20 -42.96
C GLN A 290 -1.56 -1.05 -41.84
N ALA A 291 -1.30 -0.12 -40.94
CA ALA A 291 -2.16 0.18 -39.82
C ALA A 291 -2.57 1.64 -39.88
N ARG A 292 -3.89 1.91 -39.86
CA ARG A 292 -4.45 3.27 -39.94
C ARG A 292 -5.21 3.59 -38.66
N MET A 293 -4.91 4.71 -38.04
CA MET A 293 -5.60 5.17 -36.83
C MET A 293 -7.10 5.34 -37.11
N LEU A 294 -7.92 4.78 -36.23
CA LEU A 294 -9.37 4.88 -36.26
C LEU A 294 -9.83 5.73 -35.07
N LEU A 295 -10.17 6.99 -35.32
CA LEU A 295 -10.77 7.86 -34.31
C LEU A 295 -12.28 7.98 -34.55
N PRO A 296 -13.12 7.80 -33.52
CA PRO A 296 -14.54 8.13 -33.60
C PRO A 296 -14.74 9.58 -34.00
N SER A 297 -15.80 9.85 -34.76
CA SER A 297 -16.15 11.23 -35.17
C SER A 297 -16.67 12.08 -34.00
N ARG A 298 -17.09 11.46 -32.90
CA ARG A 298 -17.58 12.13 -31.68
C ARG A 298 -16.96 11.48 -30.46
N LEU A 299 -15.92 12.11 -29.92
CA LEU A 299 -15.25 11.68 -28.69
C LEU A 299 -16.07 12.08 -27.45
N ARG A 300 -16.85 13.17 -27.51
CA ARG A 300 -17.65 13.66 -26.37
C ARG A 300 -18.68 12.66 -25.85
N ASP A 301 -19.18 11.79 -26.74
CA ASP A 301 -20.23 10.81 -26.45
C ASP A 301 -19.67 9.56 -25.75
N LEU A 302 -18.34 9.39 -25.72
CA LEU A 302 -17.70 8.23 -25.11
C LEU A 302 -17.73 8.32 -23.57
N PRO A 303 -17.83 7.19 -22.85
CA PRO A 303 -17.65 7.16 -21.40
C PRO A 303 -16.32 7.78 -20.96
N GLN A 304 -15.24 7.56 -21.71
CA GLN A 304 -13.93 8.19 -21.52
C GLN A 304 -13.50 8.89 -22.82
N PRO A 305 -13.75 10.22 -22.97
CA PRO A 305 -13.53 10.94 -24.22
C PRO A 305 -12.09 10.94 -24.75
N LEU A 306 -11.10 10.82 -23.86
CA LEU A 306 -9.68 10.85 -24.21
C LEU A 306 -9.05 9.48 -24.41
N GLU A 307 -9.76 8.39 -24.13
CA GLU A 307 -9.20 7.04 -24.25
C GLU A 307 -8.67 6.76 -25.67
N PRO A 308 -9.39 7.11 -26.77
CA PRO A 308 -8.87 6.92 -28.13
C PRO A 308 -7.69 7.82 -28.49
N LEU A 309 -7.35 8.82 -27.68
CA LEU A 309 -6.18 9.69 -27.88
C LEU A 309 -4.97 9.21 -27.05
N ARG A 310 -5.23 8.62 -25.88
CA ARG A 310 -4.22 8.02 -25.01
C ARG A 310 -3.72 6.69 -25.56
N ALA A 311 -4.64 5.83 -26.00
CA ALA A 311 -4.34 4.55 -26.62
C ALA A 311 -5.10 4.42 -27.96
N PRO A 312 -4.63 5.10 -29.04
CA PRO A 312 -5.35 5.10 -30.31
C PRO A 312 -5.45 3.71 -30.92
N PRO A 313 -6.66 3.27 -31.33
CA PRO A 313 -6.81 2.02 -32.06
C PRO A 313 -6.43 2.24 -33.53
N TYR A 314 -5.79 1.24 -34.11
CA TYR A 314 -5.40 1.21 -35.51
C TYR A 314 -6.07 0.02 -36.21
N GLN A 315 -6.78 0.31 -37.29
CA GLN A 315 -7.31 -0.70 -38.18
C GLN A 315 -6.18 -1.31 -39.00
N LEU A 316 -6.06 -2.63 -38.92
CA LEU A 316 -5.02 -3.40 -39.57
C LEU A 316 -5.45 -3.84 -40.98
N SER A 317 -4.52 -3.76 -41.92
CA SER A 317 -4.66 -4.28 -43.28
C SER A 317 -3.37 -4.93 -43.72
N LEU A 318 -3.48 -6.01 -44.49
CA LEU A 318 -2.34 -6.74 -45.01
C LEU A 318 -2.45 -6.84 -46.54
N ASP A 319 -1.41 -6.43 -47.25
CA ASP A 319 -1.37 -6.36 -48.72
C ASP A 319 -2.55 -5.57 -49.31
N GLY A 320 -2.98 -4.53 -48.59
CA GLY A 320 -4.12 -3.69 -48.95
C GLY A 320 -5.50 -4.28 -48.62
N GLN A 321 -5.58 -5.48 -48.06
CA GLN A 321 -6.83 -6.09 -47.61
C GLN A 321 -7.07 -5.82 -46.12
N PRO A 322 -8.21 -5.20 -45.73
CA PRO A 322 -8.57 -5.01 -44.32
C PRO A 322 -8.72 -6.36 -43.60
N SER A 323 -8.18 -6.48 -42.39
CA SER A 323 -8.30 -7.71 -41.59
C SER A 323 -9.52 -7.74 -40.67
N GLY A 324 -10.16 -6.57 -40.42
CA GLY A 324 -11.20 -6.43 -39.39
C GLY A 324 -10.65 -6.40 -37.96
N LEU A 325 -9.33 -6.30 -37.79
CA LEU A 325 -8.65 -6.26 -36.49
C LEU A 325 -8.18 -4.86 -36.13
N LEU A 326 -8.26 -4.55 -34.83
CA LEU A 326 -7.77 -3.33 -34.21
C LEU A 326 -6.55 -3.64 -33.33
N ILE A 327 -5.49 -2.85 -33.47
CA ILE A 327 -4.29 -2.92 -32.64
C ILE A 327 -3.95 -1.55 -32.04
N SER A 328 -3.19 -1.52 -30.95
CA SER A 328 -2.51 -0.29 -30.52
C SER A 328 -1.21 -0.12 -31.31
N ALA A 329 -0.70 1.11 -31.40
CA ALA A 329 0.55 1.41 -32.12
C ALA A 329 1.72 0.51 -31.66
N ASP A 330 1.82 0.32 -30.35
CA ASP A 330 2.91 -0.41 -29.69
C ASP A 330 2.55 -1.86 -29.38
N SER A 331 1.39 -2.36 -29.86
CA SER A 331 1.02 -3.76 -29.72
C SER A 331 2.11 -4.67 -30.30
N PRO A 332 2.59 -5.68 -29.58
CA PRO A 332 3.63 -6.56 -30.08
C PRO A 332 3.15 -7.33 -31.33
N ARG A 333 4.05 -7.43 -32.32
CA ARG A 333 3.84 -8.11 -33.59
C ARG A 333 5.08 -8.91 -33.93
N CYS A 334 4.92 -10.08 -34.53
CA CYS A 334 6.04 -10.91 -34.93
C CYS A 334 5.78 -11.59 -36.27
N TRP A 335 6.63 -11.30 -37.24
CA TRP A 335 6.72 -12.05 -38.50
C TRP A 335 7.51 -13.33 -38.29
N SER A 336 7.09 -14.40 -38.97
CA SER A 336 7.92 -15.59 -39.12
C SER A 336 9.12 -15.29 -40.01
N ARG A 337 10.25 -15.98 -39.81
CA ARG A 337 11.48 -15.76 -40.59
C ARG A 337 11.32 -16.05 -42.08
N ASP A 338 10.39 -16.93 -42.44
CA ASP A 338 10.05 -17.26 -43.82
C ASP A 338 9.00 -16.31 -44.44
N SER A 339 8.58 -15.28 -43.69
CA SER A 339 7.54 -14.31 -44.07
C SER A 339 6.16 -14.90 -44.37
N ARG A 340 5.93 -16.18 -44.12
CA ARG A 340 4.64 -16.85 -44.43
C ARG A 340 3.60 -16.70 -43.33
N SER A 341 3.96 -16.12 -42.19
CA SER A 341 3.05 -15.95 -41.05
C SER A 341 3.36 -14.69 -40.25
N LEU A 342 2.32 -14.13 -39.64
CA LEU A 342 2.38 -12.96 -38.76
C LEU A 342 1.49 -13.23 -37.55
N ALA A 343 1.98 -12.94 -36.35
CA ALA A 343 1.15 -12.94 -35.14
C ALA A 343 1.14 -11.56 -34.46
N CYS A 344 -0.01 -11.18 -33.92
CA CYS A 344 -0.20 -9.92 -33.22
C CYS A 344 -1.25 -10.03 -32.12
N ALA A 345 -1.14 -9.21 -31.08
CA ALA A 345 -2.22 -8.99 -30.13
C ALA A 345 -3.20 -7.95 -30.69
N ALA A 346 -4.47 -8.32 -30.86
CA ALA A 346 -5.50 -7.50 -31.49
C ALA A 346 -6.90 -7.77 -30.92
N CYS A 347 -7.81 -6.82 -31.11
CA CYS A 347 -9.24 -7.00 -30.89
C CYS A 347 -9.98 -7.02 -32.24
N GLU A 348 -11.16 -7.63 -32.30
CA GLU A 348 -12.02 -7.46 -33.47
C GLU A 348 -12.66 -6.06 -33.46
N GLU A 349 -12.86 -5.48 -34.64
CA GLU A 349 -13.49 -4.15 -34.76
C GLU A 349 -14.95 -4.14 -34.22
N GLN A 350 -15.64 -5.27 -34.30
CA GLN A 350 -17.00 -5.43 -33.80
C GLN A 350 -17.06 -5.68 -32.27
N HIS A 351 -15.96 -6.15 -31.68
CA HIS A 351 -15.84 -6.52 -30.26
C HIS A 351 -14.50 -5.99 -29.69
N PRO A 352 -14.31 -4.65 -29.63
CA PRO A 352 -13.05 -4.04 -29.24
C PRO A 352 -12.61 -4.36 -27.79
N GLU A 353 -13.51 -4.88 -26.96
CA GLU A 353 -13.26 -5.29 -25.58
C GLU A 353 -12.59 -6.66 -25.42
N LEU A 354 -12.53 -7.50 -26.47
CA LEU A 354 -11.98 -8.85 -26.42
C LEU A 354 -10.62 -8.95 -27.13
N ALA A 355 -9.56 -8.58 -26.42
CA ALA A 355 -8.19 -8.75 -26.90
C ALA A 355 -7.78 -10.23 -26.94
N SER A 356 -7.18 -10.65 -28.05
CA SER A 356 -6.65 -12.00 -28.25
C SER A 356 -5.40 -11.98 -29.13
N ASN A 357 -4.69 -13.12 -29.18
CA ASN A 357 -3.60 -13.30 -30.12
C ASN A 357 -4.18 -13.79 -31.45
N TRP A 358 -3.80 -13.14 -32.54
CA TRP A 358 -4.20 -13.49 -33.89
C TRP A 358 -3.01 -14.00 -34.68
N LEU A 359 -3.25 -15.00 -35.51
CA LEU A 359 -2.28 -15.55 -36.45
C LEU A 359 -2.81 -15.37 -37.86
N TRP A 360 -2.02 -14.72 -38.70
CA TRP A 360 -2.17 -14.77 -40.14
C TRP A 360 -1.19 -15.77 -40.73
N GLN A 361 -1.66 -16.59 -41.68
CA GLN A 361 -0.81 -17.45 -42.50
C GLN A 361 -1.17 -17.25 -43.97
N ALA A 362 -0.16 -17.20 -44.85
CA ALA A 362 -0.36 -16.93 -46.28
C ALA A 362 -1.41 -17.85 -46.95
N ASP A 363 -1.49 -19.12 -46.52
CA ASP A 363 -2.41 -20.11 -47.11
C ASP A 363 -3.77 -20.21 -46.38
N GLN A 364 -3.93 -19.60 -45.20
CA GLN A 364 -5.12 -19.77 -44.34
C GLN A 364 -5.81 -18.47 -43.94
N GLY A 365 -5.16 -17.31 -44.14
CA GLY A 365 -5.65 -16.03 -43.68
C GLY A 365 -5.53 -15.84 -42.16
N TRP A 366 -6.32 -14.91 -41.63
CA TRP A 366 -6.37 -14.57 -40.21
C TRP A 366 -7.23 -15.57 -39.42
N ARG A 367 -6.73 -16.02 -38.27
CA ARG A 367 -7.50 -16.77 -37.27
C ARG A 367 -7.09 -16.38 -35.85
N PRO A 368 -8.01 -16.40 -34.88
CA PRO A 368 -7.65 -16.24 -33.49
C PRO A 368 -6.89 -17.48 -33.00
N LEU A 369 -5.90 -17.26 -32.14
CA LEU A 369 -5.28 -18.32 -31.35
C LEU A 369 -5.99 -18.40 -29.99
N PRO A 370 -6.14 -19.60 -29.42
CA PRO A 370 -6.69 -19.74 -28.08
C PRO A 370 -5.77 -19.09 -27.04
N ALA A 371 -6.30 -18.94 -25.82
CA ALA A 371 -5.50 -18.47 -24.68
C ALA A 371 -4.24 -19.34 -24.55
N PRO A 372 -3.04 -18.73 -24.43
CA PRO A 372 -1.80 -19.49 -24.52
C PRO A 372 -1.51 -20.31 -23.25
N TRP A 373 -2.21 -20.03 -22.15
CA TRP A 373 -1.98 -20.66 -20.85
C TRP A 373 -3.28 -20.87 -20.08
N VAL A 374 -3.39 -22.02 -19.41
CA VAL A 374 -4.45 -22.33 -18.44
C VAL A 374 -3.82 -22.41 -17.06
N ALA A 375 -4.06 -21.38 -16.24
CA ALA A 375 -3.49 -21.27 -14.91
C ALA A 375 -4.15 -22.24 -13.92
N SER A 376 -3.35 -22.73 -12.97
CA SER A 376 -3.83 -23.48 -11.80
C SER A 376 -3.56 -22.67 -10.53
N PRO A 377 -4.52 -22.56 -9.59
CA PRO A 377 -4.29 -21.88 -8.31
C PRO A 377 -3.32 -22.64 -7.38
N ALA A 378 -2.98 -23.89 -7.69
CA ALA A 378 -2.00 -24.67 -6.93
C ALA A 378 -0.55 -24.44 -7.38
N GLU A 379 -0.34 -23.76 -8.51
CA GLU A 379 0.98 -23.47 -9.07
C GLU A 379 1.45 -22.05 -8.74
N PRO A 380 2.77 -21.77 -8.86
CA PRO A 380 3.27 -20.41 -8.95
C PRO A 380 2.48 -19.58 -9.96
N SER A 381 2.22 -18.33 -9.63
CA SER A 381 1.56 -17.43 -10.56
C SER A 381 2.43 -17.22 -11.79
N PHE A 382 1.84 -17.43 -12.96
CA PHE A 382 2.51 -17.39 -14.25
C PHE A 382 1.66 -16.62 -15.25
N TYR A 383 2.22 -15.58 -15.85
CA TYR A 383 1.51 -14.72 -16.78
C TYR A 383 2.24 -14.65 -18.13
N PRO A 384 1.57 -14.99 -19.23
CA PRO A 384 2.05 -14.67 -20.57
C PRO A 384 2.17 -13.15 -20.73
N GLY A 385 3.28 -12.71 -21.28
CA GLY A 385 3.60 -11.33 -21.62
C GLY A 385 3.61 -11.12 -23.14
N PRO A 386 4.34 -10.12 -23.65
CA PRO A 386 4.33 -9.77 -25.07
C PRO A 386 4.86 -10.88 -25.99
N LEU A 387 4.45 -10.85 -27.26
CA LEU A 387 4.96 -11.75 -28.30
C LEU A 387 6.46 -11.52 -28.52
N LEU A 388 7.23 -12.61 -28.68
CA LEU A 388 8.68 -12.58 -28.88
C LEU A 388 9.11 -13.09 -30.25
N GLU A 389 8.63 -14.27 -30.64
CA GLU A 389 9.10 -14.95 -31.85
C GLU A 389 8.00 -15.85 -32.40
N LEU A 390 7.92 -15.91 -33.73
CA LEU A 390 7.05 -16.82 -34.47
C LEU A 390 7.90 -17.71 -35.37
N ASP A 391 7.71 -19.03 -35.26
CA ASP A 391 8.25 -20.01 -36.20
C ASP A 391 7.11 -20.83 -36.83
N SER A 392 7.46 -21.79 -37.71
CA SER A 392 6.50 -22.63 -38.42
C SER A 392 5.55 -23.46 -37.53
N ARG A 393 5.87 -23.63 -36.24
CA ARG A 393 5.15 -24.51 -35.31
C ARG A 393 4.72 -23.81 -34.02
N TYR A 394 5.43 -22.78 -33.59
CA TYR A 394 5.20 -22.15 -32.29
C TYR A 394 5.19 -20.63 -32.36
N LEU A 395 4.30 -20.06 -31.55
CA LEU A 395 4.34 -18.68 -31.11
C LEU A 395 4.95 -18.63 -29.71
N ARG A 396 6.00 -17.82 -29.52
CA ARG A 396 6.66 -17.62 -28.23
C ARG A 396 6.22 -16.31 -27.60
N HIS A 397 5.79 -16.38 -26.35
CA HIS A 397 5.48 -15.24 -25.50
C HIS A 397 6.60 -15.06 -24.48
N ALA A 398 6.90 -13.82 -24.11
CA ALA A 398 7.59 -13.57 -22.86
C ALA A 398 6.72 -14.09 -21.72
N ALA A 399 7.31 -14.52 -20.62
CA ALA A 399 6.58 -14.87 -19.42
C ALA A 399 7.48 -14.68 -18.20
N TYR A 400 6.89 -14.81 -17.02
CA TYR A 400 7.65 -14.83 -15.78
C TYR A 400 6.93 -15.70 -14.75
N LEU A 401 7.71 -16.22 -13.80
CA LEU A 401 7.19 -16.77 -12.55
C LEU A 401 7.25 -15.68 -11.47
N ASP A 402 6.23 -15.66 -10.61
CA ASP A 402 6.21 -14.82 -9.42
C ASP A 402 7.38 -15.10 -8.46
N CYS A 403 7.72 -14.11 -7.67
CA CYS A 403 8.60 -14.28 -6.53
C CYS A 403 7.75 -14.48 -5.27
N ALA A 404 7.95 -15.61 -4.57
CA ALA A 404 7.29 -15.85 -3.29
C ALA A 404 7.98 -15.08 -2.17
N GLU A 405 7.22 -14.52 -1.24
CA GLU A 405 7.75 -13.84 -0.05
C GLU A 405 6.89 -14.14 1.18
N ALA A 406 7.51 -14.34 2.33
CA ALA A 406 6.79 -14.57 3.57
C ALA A 406 6.30 -13.24 4.18
N ASP A 407 5.14 -13.26 4.84
CA ASP A 407 4.51 -12.05 5.41
C ASP A 407 5.32 -11.35 6.52
N HIS A 408 6.31 -12.00 7.12
CA HIS A 408 7.26 -11.44 8.08
C HIS A 408 8.73 -11.56 7.60
N GLY A 409 8.96 -11.42 6.29
CA GLY A 409 10.29 -11.38 5.68
C GLY A 409 11.00 -12.74 5.63
N ARG A 410 11.73 -13.11 6.70
CA ARG A 410 12.46 -14.39 6.80
C ARG A 410 11.59 -15.56 7.22
N TYR A 411 10.46 -15.28 7.86
CA TYR A 411 9.48 -16.28 8.26
C TYR A 411 8.08 -15.75 7.99
N GLY A 412 7.08 -16.60 8.17
CA GLY A 412 5.71 -16.17 8.01
C GLY A 412 4.67 -17.25 8.14
N TYR A 413 3.41 -16.87 8.03
CA TYR A 413 2.26 -17.77 8.00
C TYR A 413 1.52 -17.75 6.66
N ARG A 414 1.98 -16.91 5.75
CA ARG A 414 1.50 -16.81 4.36
C ARG A 414 2.69 -16.59 3.44
N LEU A 415 2.52 -17.02 2.20
CA LEU A 415 3.42 -16.68 1.10
C LEU A 415 2.67 -15.78 0.13
N HIS A 416 3.19 -14.57 -0.08
CA HIS A 416 2.71 -13.60 -1.05
C HIS A 416 3.41 -13.81 -2.39
N SER A 417 2.70 -13.49 -3.48
CA SER A 417 3.24 -13.46 -4.84
C SER A 417 3.59 -12.03 -5.23
N ILE A 418 4.87 -11.77 -5.50
CA ILE A 418 5.35 -10.51 -6.05
C ILE A 418 5.41 -10.63 -7.58
N HIS A 419 4.77 -9.69 -8.28
CA HIS A 419 4.61 -9.67 -9.75
C HIS A 419 5.42 -8.57 -10.44
N SER A 420 6.35 -7.96 -9.72
CA SER A 420 7.33 -7.01 -10.25
C SER A 420 8.74 -7.45 -9.88
N ASP A 421 9.73 -6.92 -10.59
CA ASP A 421 11.10 -6.97 -10.09
C ASP A 421 11.13 -6.29 -8.71
N THR A 422 11.90 -6.88 -7.79
CA THR A 422 11.96 -6.47 -6.39
C THR A 422 13.41 -6.47 -5.93
N GLU A 423 13.61 -6.41 -4.62
CA GLU A 423 14.91 -6.48 -3.97
C GLU A 423 14.94 -7.65 -2.98
N THR A 424 16.14 -8.12 -2.66
CA THR A 424 16.33 -9.16 -1.66
C THR A 424 17.61 -8.93 -0.86
N GLY A 425 17.62 -9.43 0.37
CA GLY A 425 18.80 -9.48 1.20
C GLY A 425 19.81 -10.50 0.66
N VAL A 426 21.01 -10.03 0.30
CA VAL A 426 22.10 -10.88 -0.22
C VAL A 426 23.18 -11.17 0.81
N GLY A 427 23.14 -10.51 1.96
CA GLY A 427 24.12 -10.70 3.01
C GLY A 427 24.06 -9.58 4.03
N HIS A 428 25.14 -9.45 4.79
CA HIS A 428 25.29 -8.44 5.82
C HIS A 428 26.70 -7.89 5.79
N ASP A 429 26.85 -6.64 6.14
CA ASP A 429 28.19 -6.09 6.43
C ASP A 429 28.72 -6.59 7.79
N LEU A 430 29.90 -6.08 8.17
CA LEU A 430 30.57 -6.44 9.42
C LEU A 430 29.81 -5.99 10.68
N GLU A 431 29.00 -4.93 10.58
CA GLU A 431 28.17 -4.43 11.67
C GLU A 431 26.77 -5.05 11.67
N GLY A 432 26.48 -5.95 10.72
CA GLY A 432 25.22 -6.67 10.61
C GLY A 432 24.11 -5.93 9.89
N CYS A 433 24.41 -4.80 9.24
CA CYS A 433 23.44 -4.11 8.39
C CYS A 433 23.15 -4.97 7.15
N LEU A 434 21.87 -5.05 6.79
CA LEU A 434 21.42 -5.83 5.64
C LEU A 434 21.99 -5.24 4.34
N GLN A 435 22.59 -6.10 3.51
CA GLN A 435 22.98 -5.77 2.15
C GLN A 435 21.87 -6.19 1.19
N VAL A 436 21.39 -5.23 0.40
CA VAL A 436 20.27 -5.40 -0.52
C VAL A 436 20.78 -5.43 -1.95
N ALA A 437 20.20 -6.29 -2.78
CA ALA A 437 20.44 -6.28 -4.22
C ALA A 437 19.14 -6.51 -5.01
N PRO A 438 19.09 -6.08 -6.28
CA PRO A 438 17.98 -6.40 -7.16
C PRO A 438 17.71 -7.92 -7.24
N LEU A 439 16.43 -8.26 -7.26
CA LEU A 439 15.90 -9.59 -7.53
C LEU A 439 14.90 -9.48 -8.68
N PRO A 440 15.36 -9.67 -9.93
CA PRO A 440 14.44 -9.72 -11.06
C PRO A 440 13.58 -10.99 -10.96
N LEU A 441 12.35 -10.90 -11.45
CA LEU A 441 11.48 -12.07 -11.60
C LEU A 441 12.15 -13.12 -12.48
N ALA A 442 11.84 -14.40 -12.22
CA ALA A 442 12.33 -15.50 -13.04
C ALA A 442 11.73 -15.40 -14.45
N ARG A 443 12.49 -14.82 -15.38
CA ARG A 443 12.08 -14.60 -16.77
C ARG A 443 12.04 -15.92 -17.52
N THR A 444 10.89 -16.23 -18.11
CA THR A 444 10.63 -17.46 -18.87
C THR A 444 10.08 -17.11 -20.25
N ARG A 445 9.87 -18.13 -21.08
CA ARG A 445 9.07 -18.00 -22.30
C ARG A 445 8.00 -19.06 -22.31
N LEU A 446 6.84 -18.69 -22.84
CA LEU A 446 5.78 -19.65 -23.11
C LEU A 446 5.80 -19.99 -24.59
N ARG A 447 5.83 -21.27 -24.91
CA ARG A 447 5.87 -21.80 -26.26
C ARG A 447 4.52 -22.42 -26.59
N GLN A 448 3.68 -21.67 -27.29
CA GLN A 448 2.34 -22.06 -27.71
C GLN A 448 2.38 -22.70 -29.11
N PRO A 449 1.91 -23.95 -29.29
CA PRO A 449 1.74 -24.53 -30.61
C PRO A 449 0.68 -23.76 -31.44
N LEU A 450 0.94 -23.57 -32.75
CA LEU A 450 0.01 -22.85 -33.64
C LEU A 450 -1.28 -23.63 -33.94
N ASP A 451 -1.30 -24.93 -33.66
CA ASP A 451 -2.41 -25.87 -33.84
C ASP A 451 -3.07 -26.30 -32.52
N SER A 452 -2.69 -25.68 -31.40
CA SER A 452 -3.25 -25.96 -30.08
C SER A 452 -4.76 -25.66 -29.99
N GLY A 453 -5.47 -26.45 -29.18
CA GLY A 453 -6.87 -26.23 -28.82
C GLY A 453 -7.06 -25.31 -27.61
N GLY A 454 -5.99 -24.84 -26.99
CA GLY A 454 -6.01 -24.03 -25.77
C GLY A 454 -6.17 -24.84 -24.48
N GLY A 455 -5.90 -26.15 -24.52
CA GLY A 455 -6.03 -27.04 -23.38
C GLY A 455 -4.91 -26.86 -22.34
N ARG A 456 -5.18 -27.31 -21.11
CA ARG A 456 -4.16 -27.47 -20.07
C ARG A 456 -3.08 -28.42 -20.60
N GLY A 457 -1.83 -27.94 -20.62
CA GLY A 457 -0.67 -28.70 -21.06
C GLY A 457 -0.33 -28.64 -22.55
N ASP A 458 -1.13 -27.94 -23.37
CA ASP A 458 -0.83 -27.75 -24.80
C ASP A 458 0.46 -26.93 -25.00
N SER A 459 0.65 -25.89 -24.19
CA SER A 459 1.83 -25.03 -24.22
C SER A 459 2.97 -25.56 -23.35
N GLN A 460 4.20 -25.27 -23.77
CA GLN A 460 5.41 -25.62 -23.04
C GLN A 460 6.07 -24.37 -22.44
N VAL A 461 6.81 -24.51 -21.34
CA VAL A 461 7.52 -23.39 -20.71
C VAL A 461 9.03 -23.55 -20.91
N GLU A 462 9.69 -22.47 -21.33
CA GLU A 462 11.15 -22.40 -21.46
C GLU A 462 11.73 -21.54 -20.33
N SER A 463 12.74 -22.04 -19.61
CA SER A 463 13.45 -21.27 -18.58
C SER A 463 14.18 -20.07 -19.18
N ALA A 464 14.74 -19.21 -18.32
CA ALA A 464 15.80 -18.29 -18.71
C ALA A 464 16.98 -19.05 -19.38
N PRO A 465 17.80 -18.39 -20.21
CA PRO A 465 18.99 -19.00 -20.79
C PRO A 465 19.91 -19.56 -19.71
N LEU A 466 20.33 -20.79 -19.93
CA LEU A 466 21.35 -21.51 -19.19
C LEU A 466 22.69 -21.38 -19.95
N LEU A 467 23.72 -22.06 -19.45
CA LEU A 467 25.03 -22.18 -20.11
C LEU A 467 24.88 -22.57 -21.60
N ASP A 468 25.71 -21.98 -22.45
CA ASP A 468 25.66 -22.08 -23.93
C ASP A 468 24.35 -21.60 -24.58
N GLY A 469 23.55 -20.80 -23.86
CA GLY A 469 22.28 -20.24 -24.38
C GLY A 469 21.14 -21.26 -24.46
N GLN A 470 21.34 -22.47 -23.93
CA GLN A 470 20.30 -23.50 -23.84
C GLN A 470 19.16 -23.03 -22.91
N ARG A 471 17.98 -23.63 -23.03
CA ARG A 471 16.86 -23.39 -22.10
C ARG A 471 16.32 -24.74 -21.65
N ALA A 472 15.93 -24.84 -20.39
CA ALA A 472 15.16 -25.97 -19.91
C ALA A 472 13.74 -25.86 -20.47
N LEU A 473 13.25 -26.94 -21.05
CA LEU A 473 11.89 -27.07 -21.57
C LEU A 473 11.07 -27.90 -20.60
N PHE A 474 9.99 -27.31 -20.11
CA PHE A 474 9.00 -27.96 -19.25
C PHE A 474 7.76 -28.29 -20.09
N SER A 475 7.47 -29.58 -20.23
CA SER A 475 6.23 -30.06 -20.86
C SER A 475 5.33 -30.65 -19.78
N TRP A 476 4.06 -30.26 -19.78
CA TRP A 476 3.08 -30.77 -18.83
C TRP A 476 2.81 -32.26 -19.06
N LEU A 477 2.64 -33.01 -17.97
CA LEU A 477 2.33 -34.44 -18.00
C LEU A 477 0.93 -34.72 -17.46
N ALA A 478 0.63 -34.21 -16.28
CA ALA A 478 -0.64 -34.39 -15.57
C ALA A 478 -0.73 -33.40 -14.41
N ASP A 479 -1.94 -33.10 -13.96
CA ASP A 479 -2.17 -32.48 -12.65
C ASP A 479 -2.42 -33.57 -11.59
N ASP A 480 -2.02 -33.32 -10.35
CA ASP A 480 -2.38 -34.17 -9.22
C ASP A 480 -3.78 -33.86 -8.67
N GLN A 481 -4.18 -34.54 -7.59
CA GLN A 481 -5.51 -34.37 -6.98
C GLN A 481 -5.77 -32.97 -6.40
N TRP A 482 -4.73 -32.14 -6.23
CA TRP A 482 -4.83 -30.77 -5.75
C TRP A 482 -4.70 -29.74 -6.88
N GLY A 483 -4.62 -30.20 -8.14
CA GLY A 483 -4.45 -29.36 -9.32
C GLY A 483 -3.01 -28.89 -9.54
N LEU A 484 -2.02 -29.45 -8.85
CA LEU A 484 -0.62 -29.09 -9.03
C LEU A 484 -0.06 -29.84 -10.25
N GLY A 485 0.51 -29.10 -11.21
CA GLY A 485 1.04 -29.69 -12.43
C GLY A 485 2.38 -30.40 -12.23
N ALA A 486 2.49 -31.58 -12.83
CA ALA A 486 3.73 -32.33 -12.98
C ALA A 486 4.27 -32.17 -14.41
N TYR A 487 5.56 -31.86 -14.52
CA TYR A 487 6.23 -31.57 -15.77
C TYR A 487 7.41 -32.51 -16.00
N GLU A 488 7.63 -32.89 -17.25
CA GLU A 488 8.93 -33.37 -17.69
C GLU A 488 9.85 -32.16 -17.94
N CYS A 489 11.15 -32.31 -17.65
CA CYS A 489 12.12 -31.25 -17.86
C CYS A 489 13.26 -31.74 -18.76
N ARG A 490 13.50 -31.05 -19.87
CA ARG A 490 14.56 -31.37 -20.83
C ARG A 490 15.47 -30.17 -21.07
N ILE A 491 16.78 -30.38 -20.98
CA ILE A 491 17.82 -29.36 -21.23
C ILE A 491 18.65 -29.84 -22.42
N GLY A 492 18.42 -29.29 -23.60
CA GLY A 492 19.06 -29.79 -24.83
C GLY A 492 18.69 -31.25 -25.11
N ASP A 493 19.68 -32.14 -25.11
CA ASP A 493 19.56 -33.59 -25.24
C ASP A 493 19.35 -34.29 -23.88
N TRP A 494 19.55 -33.59 -22.76
CA TRP A 494 19.45 -34.16 -21.43
C TRP A 494 18.02 -34.14 -20.92
N GLN A 495 17.38 -35.31 -20.89
CA GLN A 495 16.14 -35.51 -20.17
C GLN A 495 16.42 -35.67 -18.67
N LEU A 496 15.91 -34.77 -17.83
CA LEU A 496 16.06 -34.92 -16.38
C LEU A 496 15.17 -36.06 -15.87
N PRO A 497 15.70 -36.97 -15.04
CA PRO A 497 14.92 -38.06 -14.49
C PRO A 497 13.88 -37.54 -13.48
N GLY A 498 12.66 -38.07 -13.54
CA GLY A 498 11.59 -37.76 -12.61
C GLY A 498 10.53 -36.79 -13.15
N ARG A 499 9.69 -36.29 -12.25
CA ARG A 499 8.64 -35.31 -12.51
C ARG A 499 8.90 -34.08 -11.67
N TRP A 500 8.71 -32.91 -12.26
CA TRP A 500 9.12 -31.62 -11.70
C TRP A 500 7.94 -30.69 -11.58
N LEU A 501 7.96 -29.82 -10.57
CA LEU A 501 7.05 -28.68 -10.48
C LEU A 501 7.51 -27.57 -11.43
N LEU A 502 6.59 -26.67 -11.79
CA LEU A 502 6.89 -25.54 -12.68
C LEU A 502 7.85 -24.52 -12.03
N ASP A 503 7.84 -24.40 -10.70
CA ASP A 503 8.72 -23.46 -9.97
C ASP A 503 10.20 -23.83 -10.20
N HIS A 504 10.98 -22.90 -10.75
CA HIS A 504 12.40 -23.10 -11.03
C HIS A 504 13.19 -21.78 -10.95
N ARG A 505 14.51 -21.87 -10.68
CA ARG A 505 15.42 -20.72 -10.68
C ARG A 505 16.70 -21.03 -11.45
N VAL A 506 17.09 -20.13 -12.34
CA VAL A 506 18.39 -20.19 -13.03
C VAL A 506 19.40 -19.37 -12.23
N SER A 507 20.59 -19.91 -12.01
CA SER A 507 21.65 -19.21 -11.29
C SER A 507 22.15 -17.98 -12.05
N ASP A 508 22.65 -16.99 -11.33
CA ASP A 508 23.40 -15.83 -11.85
C ASP A 508 24.49 -16.18 -12.89
N CYS A 509 25.18 -17.30 -12.74
CA CYS A 509 26.20 -17.79 -13.69
C CYS A 509 25.66 -18.66 -14.84
N GLY A 510 24.34 -18.90 -14.92
CA GLY A 510 23.69 -19.74 -15.93
C GLY A 510 24.01 -21.25 -15.87
N ARG A 511 24.97 -21.67 -15.03
CA ARG A 511 25.40 -23.08 -14.91
C ARG A 511 24.40 -23.97 -14.19
N TYR A 512 23.60 -23.42 -13.28
CA TYR A 512 22.75 -24.20 -12.39
C TYR A 512 21.27 -23.89 -12.61
N LEU A 513 20.43 -24.93 -12.55
CA LEU A 513 18.97 -24.83 -12.53
C LEU A 513 18.44 -25.47 -11.25
N ALA A 514 17.83 -24.69 -10.37
CA ALA A 514 17.13 -25.21 -9.20
C ALA A 514 15.69 -25.61 -9.56
N LEU A 515 15.26 -26.75 -9.03
CA LEU A 515 14.01 -27.43 -9.32
C LEU A 515 13.41 -28.03 -8.04
N LEU A 516 12.09 -28.18 -8.03
CA LEU A 516 11.37 -28.94 -7.02
C LEU A 516 10.77 -30.21 -7.66
N PRO A 517 11.11 -31.42 -7.18
CA PRO A 517 10.48 -32.65 -7.66
C PRO A 517 9.04 -32.76 -7.17
N CYS A 518 8.18 -33.42 -7.94
CA CYS A 518 6.85 -33.81 -7.48
C CYS A 518 6.98 -34.83 -6.33
N ALA A 519 6.22 -34.62 -5.26
CA ALA A 519 6.14 -35.53 -4.12
C ALA A 519 4.66 -35.84 -3.82
N PRO A 520 4.34 -36.95 -3.13
CA PRO A 520 2.99 -37.24 -2.66
C PRO A 520 2.61 -36.36 -1.45
N LEU A 521 2.84 -35.06 -1.57
CA LEU A 521 2.63 -34.04 -0.54
C LEU A 521 1.78 -32.90 -1.13
N PRO A 522 0.79 -32.36 -0.38
CA PRO A 522 -0.02 -31.25 -0.86
C PRO A 522 0.84 -29.99 -1.15
N ARG A 523 1.02 -29.65 -2.43
CA ARG A 523 1.68 -28.41 -2.91
C ARG A 523 3.11 -28.17 -2.41
N VAL A 524 3.81 -29.22 -1.96
CA VAL A 524 5.13 -29.15 -1.33
C VAL A 524 6.01 -30.26 -1.88
N SER A 525 7.31 -30.00 -1.95
CA SER A 525 8.32 -31.02 -2.29
C SER A 525 9.07 -31.53 -1.06
N ASP A 526 9.53 -32.78 -1.12
CA ASP A 526 10.26 -33.45 -0.04
C ASP A 526 11.77 -33.10 0.01
N ARG A 527 12.23 -32.34 -0.99
CA ARG A 527 13.60 -31.87 -1.15
C ARG A 527 13.65 -30.76 -2.22
N ALA A 528 14.81 -30.13 -2.36
CA ALA A 528 15.16 -29.34 -3.54
C ALA A 528 16.26 -30.04 -4.34
N VAL A 529 16.32 -29.76 -5.64
CA VAL A 529 17.34 -30.31 -6.53
C VAL A 529 17.97 -29.20 -7.36
N VAL A 530 19.28 -29.24 -7.53
CA VAL A 530 20.01 -28.38 -8.46
C VAL A 530 20.61 -29.23 -9.58
N ALA A 531 20.25 -28.96 -10.83
CA ALA A 531 20.93 -29.51 -11.99
C ALA A 531 22.21 -28.71 -12.27
N ASP A 532 23.35 -29.38 -12.23
CA ASP A 532 24.66 -28.84 -12.63
C ASP A 532 24.90 -29.17 -14.10
N LEU A 533 24.72 -28.19 -14.99
CA LEU A 533 24.79 -28.40 -16.43
C LEU A 533 26.20 -28.75 -16.89
N GLN A 534 27.22 -28.18 -16.25
CA GLN A 534 28.61 -28.42 -16.64
C GLN A 534 29.02 -29.88 -16.36
N GLN A 535 28.55 -30.43 -15.24
CA GLN A 535 28.84 -31.82 -14.84
C GLN A 535 27.73 -32.81 -15.22
N ARG A 536 26.64 -32.34 -15.84
CA ARG A 536 25.42 -33.10 -16.21
C ARG A 536 24.94 -34.04 -15.10
N ARG A 537 24.75 -33.50 -13.89
CA ARG A 537 24.32 -34.25 -12.70
C ARG A 537 23.31 -33.47 -11.86
N LEU A 538 22.64 -34.18 -10.96
CA LEU A 538 21.69 -33.61 -10.00
C LEU A 538 22.29 -33.58 -8.60
N LEU A 539 22.24 -32.43 -7.95
CA LEU A 539 22.63 -32.21 -6.56
C LEU A 539 21.36 -32.13 -5.71
N HIS A 540 21.21 -33.02 -4.74
CA HIS A 540 20.02 -33.09 -3.89
C HIS A 540 20.25 -32.39 -2.56
N SER A 541 19.20 -31.73 -2.04
CA SER A 541 19.21 -31.22 -0.68
C SER A 541 19.01 -32.37 0.33
N PRO A 542 19.34 -32.13 1.60
CA PRO A 542 18.77 -32.91 2.69
C PRO A 542 17.23 -32.88 2.63
N PRO A 543 16.55 -33.88 3.23
CA PRO A 543 15.09 -33.89 3.31
C PRO A 543 14.55 -32.62 3.98
N LEU A 544 13.56 -31.99 3.35
CA LEU A 544 12.91 -30.76 3.83
C LEU A 544 11.52 -30.63 3.21
N LEU A 545 10.67 -29.75 3.73
CA LEU A 545 9.36 -29.46 3.16
C LEU A 545 9.41 -28.18 2.33
N ALA A 546 9.93 -28.25 1.10
CA ALA A 546 10.08 -27.09 0.21
C ALA A 546 8.74 -26.68 -0.41
N ALA A 547 8.26 -25.50 -0.01
CA ALA A 547 7.04 -24.91 -0.56
C ALA A 547 7.32 -24.13 -1.85
N ARG A 548 8.36 -23.29 -1.87
CA ARG A 548 8.70 -22.40 -3.00
C ARG A 548 10.20 -22.21 -3.15
N LEU A 549 10.65 -22.02 -4.40
CA LEU A 549 12.00 -21.54 -4.69
C LEU A 549 12.01 -20.01 -4.58
N LEU A 550 12.98 -19.45 -3.86
CA LEU A 550 13.10 -18.00 -3.72
C LEU A 550 14.14 -17.47 -4.71
N ASP A 551 15.37 -17.98 -4.62
CA ASP A 551 16.51 -17.41 -5.33
C ASP A 551 17.66 -18.43 -5.48
N LEU A 552 18.50 -18.24 -6.50
CA LEU A 552 19.73 -18.99 -6.72
C LEU A 552 20.83 -18.05 -7.21
N ARG A 553 21.73 -17.63 -6.33
CA ARG A 553 22.85 -16.74 -6.68
C ARG A 553 24.06 -17.01 -5.83
N HIS A 554 25.25 -16.67 -6.34
CA HIS A 554 26.51 -16.80 -5.60
C HIS A 554 26.74 -18.19 -4.99
N GLY A 555 26.28 -19.24 -5.69
CA GLY A 555 26.34 -20.61 -5.19
C GLY A 555 25.48 -20.88 -3.96
N GLN A 556 24.43 -20.11 -3.71
CA GLN A 556 23.47 -20.34 -2.63
C GLN A 556 22.05 -20.44 -3.18
N LEU A 557 21.34 -21.49 -2.77
CA LEU A 557 19.93 -21.71 -3.04
C LEU A 557 19.11 -21.25 -1.83
N SER A 558 18.16 -20.35 -2.05
CA SER A 558 17.19 -19.90 -1.03
C SER A 558 15.81 -20.48 -1.30
N LEU A 559 15.19 -21.03 -0.26
CA LEU A 559 13.91 -21.74 -0.31
C LEU A 559 12.97 -21.22 0.78
N ALA A 560 11.67 -21.22 0.53
CA ALA A 560 10.68 -21.18 1.60
C ALA A 560 10.33 -22.63 1.99
N VAL A 561 10.56 -22.99 3.25
CA VAL A 561 10.29 -24.32 3.78
C VAL A 561 9.25 -24.27 4.89
N ILE A 562 8.44 -25.31 5.01
CA ILE A 562 7.52 -25.47 6.14
C ILE A 562 8.30 -26.05 7.32
N VAL A 563 8.34 -25.31 8.43
CA VAL A 563 9.05 -25.72 9.66
C VAL A 563 8.11 -26.16 10.77
N GLY A 564 6.83 -25.78 10.70
CA GLY A 564 5.85 -26.15 11.71
C GLY A 564 4.45 -25.60 11.45
N ARG A 565 3.59 -25.70 12.46
CA ARG A 565 2.25 -25.10 12.53
C ARG A 565 2.05 -24.36 13.84
N LEU A 566 1.35 -23.25 13.77
CA LEU A 566 0.89 -22.49 14.92
C LEU A 566 -0.64 -22.55 14.99
N ASP A 567 -1.17 -22.95 16.13
CA ASP A 567 -2.62 -22.89 16.37
C ASP A 567 -3.10 -21.44 16.33
N GLN A 568 -4.29 -21.22 15.77
CA GLN A 568 -4.79 -19.88 15.43
C GLN A 568 -4.96 -18.98 16.67
N ASP A 569 -5.27 -19.56 17.83
CA ASP A 569 -5.47 -18.85 19.09
C ASP A 569 -4.15 -18.48 19.79
N LEU A 570 -3.00 -18.93 19.28
CA LEU A 570 -1.71 -18.67 19.89
C LEU A 570 -1.00 -17.47 19.22
N PRO A 571 -0.49 -16.51 20.03
CA PRO A 571 0.35 -15.44 19.50
C PRO A 571 1.70 -16.01 19.03
N SER A 572 2.21 -15.44 17.94
CA SER A 572 3.58 -15.74 17.50
C SER A 572 4.58 -14.92 18.31
N SER A 573 5.67 -15.55 18.73
CA SER A 573 6.84 -14.85 19.27
C SER A 573 8.13 -15.50 18.77
N PRO A 574 9.30 -14.84 18.90
CA PRO A 574 10.59 -15.45 18.60
C PRO A 574 10.84 -16.78 19.32
N LEU A 575 10.33 -16.94 20.54
CA LEU A 575 10.46 -18.20 21.31
C LEU A 575 9.50 -19.30 20.84
N ARG A 576 8.45 -18.93 20.11
CA ARG A 576 7.41 -19.86 19.66
C ARG A 576 6.82 -19.38 18.33
N ARG A 577 7.49 -19.72 17.23
CA ARG A 577 6.98 -19.54 15.87
C ARG A 577 5.95 -20.61 15.50
N PHE A 578 6.01 -21.76 16.14
CA PHE A 578 5.07 -22.86 15.98
C PHE A 578 5.00 -23.66 17.28
N ASN A 579 3.87 -24.29 17.54
CA ASN A 579 3.70 -25.24 18.66
C ASN A 579 3.66 -26.70 18.18
N GLN A 580 3.52 -26.92 16.87
CA GLN A 580 3.57 -28.24 16.24
C GLN A 580 4.74 -28.26 15.24
N PRO A 581 5.87 -28.92 15.54
CA PRO A 581 7.00 -29.01 14.62
C PRO A 581 6.63 -29.83 13.38
N ALA A 582 7.21 -29.48 12.23
CA ALA A 582 7.01 -30.25 11.01
C ALA A 582 7.60 -31.67 11.14
N PRO A 583 6.84 -32.72 10.77
CA PRO A 583 7.37 -34.08 10.72
C PRO A 583 8.32 -34.25 9.53
N ALA A 584 9.07 -35.36 9.51
CA ALA A 584 9.87 -35.73 8.36
C ALA A 584 9.01 -35.86 7.09
N PRO A 585 9.53 -35.54 5.88
CA PRO A 585 8.73 -35.50 4.65
C PRO A 585 7.92 -36.77 4.35
N ALA A 586 8.44 -37.95 4.71
CA ALA A 586 7.74 -39.22 4.53
C ALA A 586 6.38 -39.31 5.25
N ASN A 587 6.19 -38.53 6.32
CA ASN A 587 4.99 -38.53 7.17
C ASN A 587 4.25 -37.18 7.14
N ALA A 588 4.60 -36.27 6.22
CA ALA A 588 4.15 -34.89 6.25
C ALA A 588 2.87 -34.59 5.44
N ALA A 589 2.33 -35.57 4.70
CA ALA A 589 1.19 -35.33 3.79
C ALA A 589 -0.02 -34.70 4.50
N ALA A 590 -0.47 -35.30 5.62
CA ALA A 590 -1.58 -34.77 6.41
C ALA A 590 -1.23 -33.43 7.09
N PHE A 591 0.04 -33.21 7.43
CA PHE A 591 0.51 -31.98 8.05
C PHE A 591 0.53 -30.81 7.06
N CYS A 592 0.89 -31.03 5.80
CA CYS A 592 0.93 -29.99 4.77
C CYS A 592 -0.46 -29.63 4.21
N ALA A 593 -1.45 -30.50 4.36
CA ALA A 593 -2.83 -30.23 3.92
C ALA A 593 -3.44 -29.03 4.67
N GLU A 594 -4.40 -28.35 4.07
CA GLU A 594 -5.15 -27.29 4.77
C GLU A 594 -5.87 -27.88 5.99
N GLN A 595 -5.80 -27.18 7.13
CA GLN A 595 -6.39 -27.59 8.39
C GLN A 595 -6.98 -26.36 9.08
N ASP A 596 -8.25 -26.45 9.48
CA ASP A 596 -8.92 -25.38 10.22
C ASP A 596 -8.28 -25.21 11.61
N GLY A 597 -8.22 -23.96 12.09
CA GLY A 597 -7.72 -23.64 13.43
C GLY A 597 -6.20 -23.67 13.59
N SER A 598 -5.42 -23.89 12.52
CA SER A 598 -3.96 -23.75 12.54
C SER A 598 -3.42 -23.14 11.25
N ARG A 599 -2.21 -22.59 11.32
CA ARG A 599 -1.51 -21.98 10.18
C ARG A 599 -0.12 -22.58 10.04
N LEU A 600 0.26 -22.89 8.80
CA LEU A 600 1.63 -23.33 8.47
C LEU A 600 2.62 -22.19 8.75
N CYS A 601 3.76 -22.53 9.34
CA CYS A 601 4.88 -21.62 9.53
C CYS A 601 5.92 -21.89 8.44
N TYR A 602 6.13 -20.88 7.59
CA TYR A 602 7.15 -20.86 6.56
C TYR A 602 8.40 -20.16 7.08
N GLN A 603 9.57 -20.66 6.72
CA GLN A 603 10.86 -20.05 7.01
C GLN A 603 11.77 -20.09 5.79
N ARG A 604 12.59 -19.06 5.63
CA ARG A 604 13.62 -19.02 4.59
C ARG A 604 14.78 -19.93 5.00
N GLN A 605 15.00 -20.99 4.23
CA GLN A 605 16.18 -21.85 4.35
C GLN A 605 17.18 -21.51 3.25
N ARG A 606 18.46 -21.36 3.63
CA ARG A 606 19.56 -21.25 2.67
C ARG A 606 20.37 -22.53 2.61
N LEU A 607 20.74 -22.94 1.40
CA LEU A 607 21.59 -24.08 1.12
C LEU A 607 22.81 -23.63 0.30
N GLN A 608 24.01 -23.95 0.77
CA GLN A 608 25.25 -23.74 0.04
C GLN A 608 25.44 -24.84 -1.00
N LEU A 609 25.67 -24.46 -2.25
CA LEU A 609 26.10 -25.36 -3.31
C LEU A 609 27.58 -25.66 -3.11
N THR A 610 27.90 -26.96 -3.04
CA THR A 610 29.27 -27.47 -3.06
C THR A 610 29.48 -28.31 -4.32
N GLU A 611 30.71 -28.79 -4.53
CA GLU A 611 31.01 -29.67 -5.65
C GLU A 611 30.28 -31.02 -5.61
N GLN A 612 29.63 -31.43 -4.53
CA GLN A 612 29.01 -32.77 -4.45
C GLN A 612 27.60 -32.76 -3.90
N GLN A 613 27.20 -31.72 -3.17
CA GLN A 613 25.94 -31.70 -2.45
C GLN A 613 25.47 -30.27 -2.13
N LEU A 614 24.22 -30.17 -1.69
CA LEU A 614 23.66 -28.97 -1.08
C LEU A 614 23.79 -29.09 0.44
N LEU A 615 24.40 -28.11 1.10
CA LEU A 615 24.57 -28.08 2.56
C LEU A 615 23.72 -26.99 3.19
N PRO A 616 22.96 -27.27 4.26
CA PRO A 616 22.21 -26.25 4.95
C PRO A 616 23.16 -25.23 5.58
N LEU A 617 22.86 -23.95 5.38
CA LEU A 617 23.51 -22.86 6.09
C LEU A 617 22.74 -22.57 7.37
N ALA A 618 23.46 -22.21 8.43
CA ALA A 618 22.86 -21.76 9.67
C ALA A 618 22.06 -20.46 9.44
N ASP A 619 20.96 -20.33 10.17
CA ASP A 619 20.12 -19.13 10.13
C ASP A 619 20.66 -17.99 11.02
N TRP A 620 21.78 -18.24 11.71
CA TRP A 620 22.53 -17.29 12.52
C TRP A 620 23.95 -17.07 12.00
N ARG A 621 24.54 -15.93 12.37
CA ARG A 621 25.91 -15.52 12.01
C ARG A 621 26.83 -15.55 13.21
N LEU A 622 28.09 -15.96 13.06
CA LEU A 622 29.10 -15.73 14.10
C LEU A 622 29.67 -14.31 13.93
N VAL A 623 29.72 -13.52 15.00
CA VAL A 623 30.23 -12.14 14.96
C VAL A 623 31.30 -11.91 16.02
N ASP A 624 32.28 -11.07 15.68
CA ASP A 624 33.46 -10.75 16.51
C ASP A 624 33.42 -9.32 17.07
N ARG A 625 32.37 -8.55 16.75
CA ARG A 625 32.25 -7.13 17.08
C ARG A 625 30.81 -6.75 17.41
N PRO A 626 30.58 -5.57 18.01
CA PRO A 626 29.24 -5.07 18.24
C PRO A 626 28.45 -4.92 16.94
N GLN A 627 27.19 -5.31 16.98
CA GLN A 627 26.28 -5.17 15.86
C GLN A 627 25.55 -3.82 15.94
N ALA A 628 25.21 -3.25 14.79
CA ALA A 628 24.49 -1.99 14.71
C ALA A 628 23.06 -2.14 15.29
N ALA A 629 22.47 -1.02 15.70
CA ALA A 629 21.08 -0.95 16.15
C ALA A 629 20.05 -1.38 15.07
N VAL A 630 20.45 -1.33 13.80
CA VAL A 630 19.66 -1.74 12.63
C VAL A 630 20.02 -3.16 12.16
N ALA A 631 20.94 -3.85 12.85
CA ALA A 631 21.46 -5.13 12.40
C ALA A 631 20.35 -6.17 12.31
N GLU A 632 20.37 -6.94 11.21
CA GLU A 632 19.28 -7.82 10.83
C GLU A 632 19.69 -9.30 10.92
N GLY A 633 18.76 -10.12 11.39
CA GLY A 633 18.96 -11.55 11.56
C GLY A 633 19.68 -11.96 12.85
N ASP A 634 19.72 -13.26 13.06
CA ASP A 634 20.24 -13.86 14.29
C ASP A 634 21.78 -13.91 14.27
N PHE A 635 22.40 -13.76 15.44
CA PHE A 635 23.85 -13.88 15.55
C PHE A 635 24.32 -14.38 16.92
N ILE A 636 25.53 -14.92 16.94
CA ILE A 636 26.25 -15.35 18.14
C ILE A 636 27.49 -14.48 18.29
N GLN A 637 27.64 -13.83 19.44
CA GLN A 637 28.86 -13.10 19.83
C GLN A 637 29.55 -13.84 20.99
N PRO A 638 30.70 -14.50 20.75
CA PRO A 638 31.49 -15.11 21.83
C PRO A 638 32.00 -14.06 22.82
N ALA A 639 32.11 -14.43 24.10
CA ALA A 639 32.80 -13.60 25.08
C ALA A 639 34.31 -13.55 24.78
N PRO A 640 34.99 -12.41 25.01
CA PRO A 640 36.42 -12.26 24.72
C PRO A 640 37.33 -13.26 25.43
N ASP A 641 36.91 -13.75 26.60
CA ASP A 641 37.64 -14.76 27.39
C ASP A 641 37.39 -16.21 26.92
N GLY A 642 36.48 -16.41 25.97
CA GLY A 642 36.09 -17.70 25.40
C GLY A 642 35.26 -18.59 26.34
N ARG A 643 34.81 -18.09 27.50
CA ARG A 643 34.09 -18.90 28.51
C ARG A 643 32.57 -18.85 28.38
N ASP A 644 32.05 -17.88 27.64
CA ASP A 644 30.63 -17.70 27.38
C ASP A 644 30.39 -17.26 25.92
N ALA A 645 29.13 -17.22 25.51
CA ALA A 645 28.70 -16.68 24.23
C ALA A 645 27.27 -16.15 24.33
N ALA A 646 26.96 -15.09 23.61
CA ALA A 646 25.64 -14.46 23.55
C ALA A 646 24.98 -14.79 22.20
N TRP A 647 23.87 -15.53 22.21
CA TRP A 647 23.02 -15.74 21.04
C TRP A 647 21.84 -14.79 21.09
N LEU A 648 21.77 -13.86 20.13
CA LEU A 648 20.64 -12.95 19.96
C LEU A 648 19.85 -13.35 18.71
N PHE A 649 18.52 -13.45 18.84
CA PHE A 649 17.64 -13.89 17.76
C PHE A 649 16.27 -13.21 17.77
N GLY A 650 15.62 -13.22 16.61
CA GLY A 650 14.22 -12.80 16.45
C GLY A 650 13.97 -11.29 16.62
N SER A 651 15.00 -10.46 16.46
CA SER A 651 14.83 -9.01 16.34
C SER A 651 14.16 -8.66 15.02
N ASP A 652 13.16 -7.77 15.08
CA ASP A 652 12.34 -7.38 13.94
C ASP A 652 12.13 -5.85 13.92
N THR A 653 11.59 -5.33 12.84
CA THR A 653 11.12 -3.94 12.77
C THR A 653 9.80 -3.77 13.50
N GLU A 654 9.43 -2.53 13.82
CA GLU A 654 8.12 -2.21 14.42
C GLU A 654 6.93 -2.57 13.52
N TYR A 655 7.15 -2.71 12.21
CA TYR A 655 6.10 -3.01 11.24
C TYR A 655 5.83 -4.51 11.14
N ALA A 656 6.84 -5.34 11.43
CA ALA A 656 6.80 -6.79 11.31
C ALA A 656 6.17 -7.24 9.98
N ASP A 657 6.56 -6.63 8.86
CA ASP A 657 6.06 -6.92 7.52
C ASP A 657 7.13 -7.57 6.64
N SER A 658 6.80 -7.78 5.36
CA SER A 658 7.70 -8.47 4.42
C SER A 658 8.80 -7.58 3.83
N TRP A 659 8.74 -6.27 4.07
CA TRP A 659 9.67 -5.30 3.50
C TRP A 659 11.04 -5.39 4.19
N LEU A 660 12.13 -5.29 3.42
CA LEU A 660 13.51 -5.45 3.93
C LEU A 660 13.87 -4.42 5.01
N ARG A 661 13.42 -3.17 4.84
CA ARG A 661 13.57 -2.06 5.78
C ARG A 661 14.99 -1.95 6.34
N GLU A 662 15.98 -1.93 5.46
CA GLU A 662 17.41 -2.03 5.77
C GLU A 662 17.91 -0.93 6.71
N THR A 663 17.27 0.24 6.68
CA THR A 663 17.65 1.39 7.51
C THR A 663 16.95 1.45 8.86
N SER A 664 15.90 0.67 9.07
CA SER A 664 15.07 0.75 10.28
C SER A 664 15.73 0.09 11.49
N PRO A 665 15.54 0.63 12.71
CA PRO A 665 16.03 -0.05 13.90
C PRO A 665 15.27 -1.36 14.16
N ARG A 666 15.94 -2.30 14.84
CA ARG A 666 15.33 -3.58 15.23
C ARG A 666 15.05 -3.64 16.73
N LEU A 667 13.99 -4.34 17.12
CA LEU A 667 13.52 -4.52 18.50
C LEU A 667 12.93 -5.91 18.73
N GLY A 668 12.50 -6.21 19.96
CA GLY A 668 11.78 -7.45 20.30
C GLY A 668 12.64 -8.72 20.30
N GLY A 669 13.95 -8.59 20.12
CA GLY A 669 14.91 -9.68 20.11
C GLY A 669 15.03 -10.39 21.44
N HIS A 670 15.52 -11.62 21.40
CA HIS A 670 15.71 -12.49 22.54
C HIS A 670 17.18 -12.86 22.64
N LEU A 671 17.72 -12.91 23.86
CA LEU A 671 19.11 -13.24 24.13
C LEU A 671 19.19 -14.48 25.01
N LEU A 672 20.03 -15.44 24.63
CA LEU A 672 20.47 -16.54 25.47
C LEU A 672 21.99 -16.57 25.55
N THR A 673 22.53 -16.53 26.75
CA THR A 673 23.96 -16.78 26.99
C THR A 673 24.24 -18.27 27.12
N ALA A 674 25.44 -18.73 26.76
CA ALA A 674 25.84 -20.13 26.93
C ALA A 674 25.84 -20.55 28.41
N SER A 675 26.09 -19.59 29.31
CA SER A 675 25.98 -19.80 30.75
C SER A 675 24.55 -19.80 31.30
N GLY A 676 23.53 -19.58 30.46
CA GLY A 676 22.11 -19.79 30.79
C GLY A 676 21.29 -18.55 31.14
N CYS A 677 21.85 -17.34 31.17
CA CYS A 677 21.06 -16.10 31.28
C CYS A 677 20.22 -15.91 30.02
N ALA A 678 18.91 -15.71 30.20
CA ALA A 678 17.96 -15.49 29.13
C ALA A 678 17.18 -14.18 29.35
N LEU A 679 17.10 -13.35 28.30
CA LEU A 679 16.47 -12.04 28.33
C LEU A 679 15.59 -11.83 27.11
N THR A 680 14.50 -11.11 27.29
CA THR A 680 13.51 -10.79 26.25
C THR A 680 13.55 -9.30 25.90
N ASP A 681 12.95 -8.98 24.75
CA ASP A 681 12.66 -7.61 24.34
C ASP A 681 13.93 -6.74 24.23
N LEU A 682 14.88 -7.20 23.44
CA LEU A 682 16.16 -6.55 23.20
C LEU A 682 16.29 -6.04 21.77
N ALA A 683 17.13 -5.04 21.59
CA ALA A 683 17.63 -4.62 20.30
C ALA A 683 18.99 -5.31 20.00
N PRO A 684 19.43 -5.40 18.73
CA PRO A 684 20.59 -6.20 18.34
C PRO A 684 21.94 -5.63 18.78
N SER A 685 22.00 -4.38 19.25
CA SER A 685 23.28 -3.78 19.66
C SER A 685 23.68 -4.27 21.05
N LEU A 686 24.80 -5.01 21.12
CA LEU A 686 25.40 -5.56 22.33
C LEU A 686 26.94 -5.61 22.27
N ILE A 687 27.59 -5.60 23.44
CA ILE A 687 29.04 -5.76 23.59
C ILE A 687 29.42 -6.39 24.93
N TRP A 688 30.35 -7.34 24.91
CA TRP A 688 30.98 -7.92 26.11
C TRP A 688 32.05 -6.99 26.71
N SER A 689 32.17 -6.99 28.03
CA SER A 689 33.36 -6.46 28.71
C SER A 689 34.60 -7.28 28.36
N ALA A 690 35.77 -6.65 28.43
CA ALA A 690 37.04 -7.29 28.10
C ALA A 690 37.34 -8.57 28.91
N ASP A 691 36.77 -8.71 30.11
CA ASP A 691 36.90 -9.89 30.98
C ASP A 691 35.78 -10.93 30.80
N GLY A 692 34.83 -10.71 29.88
CA GLY A 692 33.72 -11.61 29.61
C GLY A 692 32.64 -11.67 30.69
N ARG A 693 32.74 -10.89 31.76
CA ARG A 693 31.78 -10.94 32.88
C ARG A 693 30.50 -10.16 32.63
N TYR A 694 30.61 -9.02 31.98
CA TYR A 694 29.49 -8.12 31.79
C TYR A 694 29.11 -8.07 30.31
N LEU A 695 27.80 -8.00 30.06
CA LEU A 695 27.26 -7.79 28.72
C LEU A 695 26.40 -6.54 28.72
N ALA A 696 26.85 -5.52 28.00
CA ALA A 696 26.07 -4.32 27.76
C ALA A 696 25.10 -4.57 26.60
N LEU A 697 23.85 -4.21 26.80
CA LEU A 697 22.71 -4.51 25.94
C LEU A 697 21.89 -3.25 25.68
N THR A 698 21.11 -3.26 24.60
CA THR A 698 20.17 -2.17 24.29
C THR A 698 18.74 -2.68 24.13
N ARG A 699 17.79 -1.79 24.39
CA ARG A 699 16.36 -2.00 24.14
C ARG A 699 15.78 -0.74 23.48
N LEU A 700 14.89 -0.94 22.52
CA LEU A 700 14.12 0.14 21.88
C LEU A 700 12.65 0.05 22.31
N ARG A 701 12.08 1.18 22.73
CA ARG A 701 10.65 1.34 23.02
C ARG A 701 10.02 2.34 22.05
N LEU A 702 8.81 2.05 21.60
CA LEU A 702 8.10 2.85 20.58
C LEU A 702 7.21 3.94 21.19
N ASP A 703 6.78 3.79 22.44
CA ASP A 703 5.82 4.69 23.10
C ASP A 703 6.38 5.24 24.43
N VAL A 704 7.48 6.00 24.36
CA VAL A 704 7.99 6.74 25.52
C VAL A 704 7.47 8.18 25.45
N GLU A 705 7.27 8.82 26.61
CA GLU A 705 6.74 10.20 26.81
C GLU A 705 6.75 11.10 25.55
N ASP A 706 5.58 11.65 25.20
CA ASP A 706 5.32 12.46 23.98
C ASP A 706 5.32 11.71 22.64
N GLY A 707 5.23 10.36 22.66
CA GLY A 707 5.08 9.54 21.45
C GLY A 707 6.37 9.31 20.67
N TYR A 708 7.52 9.48 21.34
CA TYR A 708 8.83 9.29 20.74
C TYR A 708 9.42 7.92 21.05
N ARG A 709 10.21 7.40 20.11
CA ARG A 709 11.05 6.22 20.31
C ARG A 709 12.17 6.55 21.29
N ALA A 710 12.54 5.58 22.12
CA ALA A 710 13.67 5.75 23.00
C ALA A 710 14.48 4.48 23.21
N TRP A 711 15.80 4.67 23.22
CA TRP A 711 16.79 3.65 23.51
C TRP A 711 17.13 3.60 24.99
N GLN A 712 17.26 2.40 25.53
CA GLN A 712 17.65 2.14 26.91
C GLN A 712 18.89 1.25 26.96
N LEU A 713 19.79 1.56 27.89
CA LEU A 713 20.97 0.75 28.20
C LEU A 713 20.64 -0.24 29.32
N LEU A 714 21.10 -1.48 29.15
CA LEU A 714 21.03 -2.53 30.17
C LEU A 714 22.44 -3.12 30.36
N LEU A 715 22.73 -3.58 31.57
CA LEU A 715 23.97 -4.26 31.93
C LEU A 715 23.66 -5.59 32.61
N LEU A 716 24.01 -6.69 31.94
CA LEU A 716 23.90 -8.04 32.47
C LEU A 716 25.22 -8.46 33.12
N ASP A 717 25.19 -8.85 34.40
CA ASP A 717 26.30 -9.56 35.05
C ASP A 717 26.00 -11.06 34.96
N VAL A 718 26.73 -11.77 34.10
CA VAL A 718 26.49 -13.20 33.87
C VAL A 718 26.98 -14.07 35.03
N GLN A 719 27.88 -13.56 35.87
CA GLN A 719 28.38 -14.31 37.03
C GLN A 719 27.43 -14.17 38.23
N GLN A 720 26.98 -12.94 38.49
CA GLN A 720 26.01 -12.67 39.57
C GLN A 720 24.56 -12.96 39.18
N ARG A 721 24.30 -13.27 37.90
CA ARG A 721 22.96 -13.52 37.35
C ARG A 721 22.02 -12.35 37.68
N SER A 722 22.45 -11.13 37.36
CA SER A 722 21.68 -9.92 37.66
C SER A 722 21.66 -8.97 36.47
N LEU A 723 20.55 -8.26 36.32
CA LEU A 723 20.34 -7.27 35.28
C LEU A 723 20.17 -5.88 35.91
N ARG A 724 20.94 -4.90 35.41
CA ARG A 724 20.78 -3.49 35.75
C ARG A 724 20.21 -2.75 34.56
N ILE A 725 19.22 -1.89 34.80
CA ILE A 725 18.54 -1.13 33.76
C ILE A 725 18.79 0.35 34.02
N ALA A 726 19.35 1.06 33.04
CA ALA A 726 19.60 2.49 33.17
C ALA A 726 18.27 3.25 33.25
N PRO A 727 18.05 4.10 34.27
CA PRO A 727 16.81 4.85 34.42
C PRO A 727 16.71 6.00 33.40
N LYS A 728 17.86 6.50 32.91
CA LYS A 728 17.92 7.53 31.88
C LYS A 728 17.91 6.90 30.49
N TRP A 729 16.95 7.31 29.67
CA TRP A 729 16.91 6.97 28.25
C TRP A 729 18.07 7.63 27.51
N LEU A 730 18.71 6.88 26.62
CA LEU A 730 19.67 7.43 25.67
C LEU A 730 18.98 8.33 24.63
N ARG A 731 17.71 8.01 24.31
CA ARG A 731 16.85 8.60 23.24
C ARG A 731 17.41 8.44 21.83
N GLN A 732 18.70 8.69 21.65
CA GLN A 732 19.46 8.57 20.41
C GLN A 732 19.88 7.12 20.12
N ARG A 733 20.05 6.78 18.84
CA ARG A 733 20.45 5.46 18.36
C ARG A 733 21.87 5.11 18.82
N PRO A 734 22.07 4.00 19.57
CA PRO A 734 23.37 3.64 20.12
C PRO A 734 24.18 2.72 19.20
N GLN A 735 25.49 2.90 19.22
CA GLN A 735 26.47 1.98 18.64
C GLN A 735 27.62 1.79 19.63
N PHE A 736 27.76 0.58 20.16
CA PHE A 736 28.86 0.27 21.06
C PHE A 736 30.21 0.30 20.33
N ARG A 737 31.23 0.83 21.01
CA ARG A 737 32.59 0.93 20.48
C ARG A 737 33.57 0.08 21.28
N ARG A 738 33.52 0.17 22.61
CA ARG A 738 34.45 -0.52 23.51
C ARG A 738 33.83 -0.71 24.89
N PHE A 739 34.20 -1.80 25.55
CA PHE A 739 33.86 -2.03 26.94
C PHE A 739 35.07 -2.62 27.67
N ASP A 740 35.72 -1.77 28.46
CA ASP A 740 36.91 -2.14 29.22
C ASP A 740 36.66 -2.11 30.74
N PRO A 741 37.65 -2.44 31.57
CA PRO A 741 37.45 -2.51 33.03
C PRO A 741 37.06 -1.17 33.69
N GLN A 742 37.21 -0.03 33.00
CA GLN A 742 36.90 1.29 33.56
C GLN A 742 35.57 1.84 33.04
N ALA A 743 35.27 1.66 31.75
CA ALA A 743 34.11 2.30 31.13
C ALA A 743 33.52 1.53 29.94
N LEU A 744 32.25 1.83 29.70
CA LEU A 744 31.51 1.49 28.49
C LEU A 744 31.50 2.70 27.55
N GLU A 745 32.05 2.55 26.36
CA GLU A 745 32.10 3.57 25.32
C GLU A 745 31.10 3.24 24.19
N LEU A 746 30.24 4.20 23.88
CA LEU A 746 29.30 4.13 22.78
C LEU A 746 29.22 5.45 22.01
N ARG A 747 28.75 5.35 20.77
CA ARG A 747 28.41 6.49 19.92
C ARG A 747 26.89 6.60 19.83
N LEU A 748 26.38 7.82 19.94
CA LEU A 748 24.96 8.14 19.84
C LEU A 748 24.70 8.95 18.57
N PHE A 749 23.76 8.50 17.76
CA PHE A 749 23.31 9.20 16.55
C PHE A 749 21.96 9.85 16.78
N GLU A 750 21.75 11.04 16.22
CA GLU A 750 20.51 11.80 16.39
C GLU A 750 19.29 11.10 15.80
N ARG A 751 19.49 10.33 14.72
CA ARG A 751 18.44 9.59 14.02
C ARG A 751 18.33 8.16 14.52
N ASP A 752 17.10 7.70 14.68
CA ASP A 752 16.78 6.33 15.05
C ASP A 752 16.91 5.31 13.90
N TRP A 753 17.00 5.78 12.66
CA TRP A 753 17.28 4.99 11.47
C TRP A 753 18.65 5.32 10.88
N GLN A 754 19.21 4.41 10.08
CA GLN A 754 20.52 4.57 9.43
C GLN A 754 20.35 4.98 7.97
N ALA A 755 20.49 6.27 7.66
CA ALA A 755 20.50 6.72 6.27
C ALA A 755 21.82 6.30 5.58
N ALA A 756 21.76 5.98 4.29
CA ALA A 756 22.96 5.61 3.51
C ALA A 756 24.00 6.74 3.48
N ASP A 757 23.54 7.99 3.39
CA ASP A 757 24.37 9.21 3.37
C ASP A 757 24.25 10.01 4.69
N ASP A 758 24.20 9.33 5.83
CA ASP A 758 24.04 10.03 7.12
C ASP A 758 25.25 10.93 7.42
N PRO A 759 25.10 12.28 7.45
CA PRO A 759 26.22 13.16 7.74
C PRO A 759 26.54 13.24 9.23
N ASP A 760 25.70 12.67 10.10
CA ASP A 760 25.90 12.69 11.56
C ASP A 760 27.13 11.83 11.94
N PRO A 761 28.24 12.44 12.40
CA PRO A 761 29.41 11.68 12.83
C PRO A 761 29.16 10.88 14.12
N GLY A 762 28.05 11.16 14.81
CA GLY A 762 27.65 10.64 16.10
C GLY A 762 28.43 11.24 17.26
N ARG A 763 27.77 11.43 18.39
CA ARG A 763 28.39 11.92 19.64
C ARG A 763 28.95 10.76 20.45
N SER A 764 30.20 10.86 20.89
CA SER A 764 30.79 9.86 21.80
C SER A 764 30.27 10.05 23.23
N LEU A 765 29.91 8.96 23.88
CA LEU A 765 29.49 8.88 25.27
C LEU A 765 30.31 7.79 25.97
N SER A 766 30.90 8.13 27.11
CA SER A 766 31.63 7.21 27.98
C SER A 766 30.92 7.13 29.32
N LEU A 767 30.53 5.92 29.73
CA LEU A 767 29.84 5.66 30.99
C LEU A 767 30.77 4.85 31.90
N PRO A 768 31.16 5.37 33.07
CA PRO A 768 31.99 4.62 34.00
C PRO A 768 31.31 3.33 34.45
N LEU A 769 32.04 2.22 34.46
CA LEU A 769 31.50 0.93 34.89
C LEU A 769 31.03 0.98 36.35
N ALA A 770 31.74 1.72 37.21
CA ALA A 770 31.32 1.92 38.61
C ALA A 770 29.91 2.50 38.72
N GLU A 771 29.59 3.54 37.93
CA GLU A 771 28.26 4.15 37.93
C GLU A 771 27.19 3.18 37.41
N LEU A 772 27.53 2.36 36.42
CA LEU A 772 26.62 1.32 35.91
C LEU A 772 26.39 0.21 36.94
N LEU A 773 27.38 -0.13 37.76
CA LEU A 773 27.29 -1.15 38.80
C LEU A 773 26.50 -0.66 40.03
N ASP A 774 26.50 0.65 40.30
CA ASP A 774 25.72 1.30 41.35
C ASP A 774 24.21 1.35 41.04
N LEU A 775 23.81 1.07 39.80
CA LEU A 775 22.41 0.96 39.42
C LEU A 775 21.72 -0.21 40.15
N PRO A 776 20.41 -0.10 40.47
CA PRO A 776 19.66 -1.19 41.08
C PRO A 776 19.75 -2.48 40.27
N ALA A 777 20.23 -3.54 40.92
CA ALA A 777 20.35 -4.87 40.31
C ALA A 777 19.08 -5.69 40.54
N GLN A 778 18.50 -6.20 39.45
CA GLN A 778 17.41 -7.17 39.48
C GLN A 778 18.02 -8.57 39.38
N ALA A 779 17.75 -9.43 40.36
CA ALA A 779 18.22 -10.81 40.32
C ALA A 779 17.46 -11.61 39.26
N LEU A 780 18.17 -12.46 38.53
CA LEU A 780 17.59 -13.50 37.69
C LEU A 780 17.35 -14.74 38.54
N GLU A 781 16.17 -15.33 38.40
CA GLU A 781 15.74 -16.52 39.13
C GLU A 781 16.07 -17.79 38.34
N PRO A 782 16.51 -18.86 39.01
CA PRO A 782 16.87 -20.12 38.35
C PRO A 782 15.61 -20.92 37.93
N HIS A 783 15.57 -21.35 36.67
CA HIS A 783 14.53 -22.19 36.09
C HIS A 783 15.12 -23.31 35.23
N GLN A 784 15.39 -24.48 35.84
CA GLN A 784 15.92 -25.68 35.18
C GLN A 784 17.11 -25.40 34.23
N GLY A 785 18.16 -24.78 34.77
CA GLY A 785 19.38 -24.47 34.01
C GLY A 785 19.34 -23.14 33.25
N LEU A 786 18.24 -22.39 33.33
CA LEU A 786 18.12 -21.02 32.83
C LEU A 786 18.04 -20.02 33.98
N TRP A 787 18.40 -18.77 33.69
CA TRP A 787 18.26 -17.64 34.61
C TRP A 787 17.41 -16.56 33.94
N LEU A 788 16.22 -16.30 34.50
CA LEU A 788 15.20 -15.42 33.92
C LEU A 788 14.83 -14.30 34.90
N LEU A 789 14.35 -13.17 34.40
CA LEU A 789 13.69 -12.20 35.28
C LEU A 789 12.40 -12.80 35.85
N ALA A 790 12.04 -12.43 37.08
CA ALA A 790 10.80 -12.89 37.70
C ALA A 790 9.55 -12.62 36.82
N ALA A 791 9.54 -11.49 36.11
CA ALA A 791 8.47 -11.14 35.16
C ALA A 791 8.38 -12.11 33.96
N ASP A 792 9.50 -12.73 33.57
CA ASP A 792 9.61 -13.64 32.44
C ASP A 792 9.50 -15.12 32.85
N ALA A 793 9.26 -15.43 34.12
CA ALA A 793 9.15 -16.81 34.61
C ALA A 793 8.09 -17.63 33.86
N HIS A 794 7.01 -16.99 33.41
CA HIS A 794 5.96 -17.61 32.60
C HIS A 794 6.44 -18.11 31.22
N LEU A 795 7.59 -17.62 30.73
CA LEU A 795 8.22 -18.03 29.47
C LEU A 795 9.22 -19.17 29.62
N ALA A 796 9.49 -19.64 30.85
CA ALA A 796 10.53 -20.65 31.11
C ALA A 796 10.37 -21.90 30.23
N GLY A 797 9.13 -22.41 30.10
CA GLY A 797 8.86 -23.58 29.25
C GLY A 797 9.16 -23.33 27.75
N ALA A 798 8.94 -22.10 27.25
CA ALA A 798 9.26 -21.75 25.87
C ALA A 798 10.79 -21.68 25.66
N TRP A 799 11.52 -21.09 26.61
CA TRP A 799 12.99 -21.04 26.58
C TRP A 799 13.66 -22.42 26.67
N GLN A 800 13.04 -23.36 27.37
CA GLN A 800 13.49 -24.75 27.46
C GLN A 800 13.23 -25.53 26.17
N ALA A 801 12.08 -25.30 25.53
CA ALA A 801 11.72 -25.94 24.28
C ALA A 801 12.51 -25.40 23.07
N LEU A 802 13.13 -24.22 23.19
CA LEU A 802 13.91 -23.58 22.13
C LEU A 802 15.12 -24.44 21.73
N PRO A 803 15.23 -24.88 20.46
CA PRO A 803 16.41 -25.57 19.95
C PRO A 803 17.65 -24.68 20.10
N ARG A 804 18.73 -25.24 20.65
CA ARG A 804 20.00 -24.51 20.80
C ARG A 804 20.72 -24.42 19.45
N PRO A 805 21.44 -23.32 19.17
CA PRO A 805 22.19 -23.21 17.93
C PRO A 805 23.32 -24.24 17.93
N ASP A 806 23.63 -24.79 16.75
CA ASP A 806 24.73 -25.74 16.60
C ASP A 806 26.10 -25.04 16.63
N HIS A 807 26.45 -24.50 17.80
CA HIS A 807 27.71 -23.83 18.08
C HIS A 807 28.37 -24.47 19.31
N PRO A 808 29.70 -24.70 19.32
CA PRO A 808 30.38 -25.41 20.41
C PRO A 808 30.07 -24.85 21.81
N ALA A 809 29.91 -23.53 21.95
CA ALA A 809 29.59 -22.89 23.23
C ALA A 809 28.22 -23.28 23.81
N PHE A 810 27.26 -23.70 22.98
CA PHE A 810 25.90 -24.04 23.39
C PHE A 810 25.62 -25.55 23.41
N ARG A 811 26.63 -26.37 23.10
CA ARG A 811 26.52 -27.83 23.21
C ARG A 811 26.72 -28.24 24.69
N PRO A 812 25.94 -29.19 25.22
CA PRO A 812 26.20 -29.72 26.55
C PRO A 812 27.60 -30.32 26.59
N THR A 813 28.41 -29.90 27.55
CA THR A 813 29.67 -30.57 27.88
C THR A 813 29.31 -31.98 28.38
N VAL A 814 29.75 -32.99 27.63
CA VAL A 814 29.57 -34.41 27.98
C VAL A 814 30.35 -34.76 29.24
#